data_AF-A0A194PJ74-F1
#
_entry.id   AF-A0A194PJ74-F1
#
_cell.length_a   1.000
_cell.length_b   1.000
_cell.length_c   1.000
_cell.angle_alpha   90.00
_cell.angle_beta   90.00
_cell.angle_gamma   90.00
#
_symmetry.space_group_name_H-M   'P 1'
#
loop_
_entity.id
_entity.type
_entity.pdbx_description
1 polymer ?
#
loop_
_entity_poly.entity_id
_entity_poly.type
_entity_poly.pdbx_seq_one_letter_code
_entity_poly.pdbx_strand_id
1 'polypeptide(L)'
;MQRELSNMRNFLEKLRLENKSIFEEQHQKDVALKNIIEKIKELKEKLLESTDKSKSSEKRAKQLEEMLNEEERYASQMNLNQQRAMHCSFMENQKLLELKNEEKLFSMQLKASKAVMSKLDTKQRNIERTLQGLKESLYAICYQLETTGARVAHMEGAQAERECSAELAEQENRLKEVCGRHAARVALLERHGARLHDDMRRLARDLETKNAEFQSRLKTSMLNVSGGEKEVCASREEWRRLRVEEALTRLRVAHATRALAGLDRTHYTLDERRLQLDAAMKERLVEIGARRDMFGVQKRALVEECGKLRGEIREREQRVHQLIKRHDIFIASLGKDESGQQLSVTFFKIKFAAERAELRERGAQLDAEIVKRERDVSALEATMRVVHAAHAHFMAHSAPLDQDGPEITELNDLTKQYYERRDTLKQVQTQVARLEEQVADAGAHLTTLADKYKQLTARQSEAENQLESLKEHAQRQENRLQNAHDVITLNLKRAKKLFDDVDEWRIFKLSMYNRNYSEAAHTALQGVQETCAGVREARAHLAVLLCGEEVRRNLPPHNTRLHSYLDRIIASESAATLGTPPAVEESVFSESMTSSRSGVSMASGYTKRLSVFRRTLAPKVGEQSIADDIPDQARRSTVSLRVINLGIREPQLTESADICTRSRAFH
;
A
#
# COMPACT_ATOMS: atom_id res chain seq x y z
N MET A 1 15.59 -65.75 -24.82
CA MET A 1 14.38 -65.85 -23.96
C MET A 1 14.36 -64.90 -22.76
N GLN A 2 14.97 -65.18 -21.59
CA GLN A 2 14.78 -64.29 -20.41
C GLN A 2 15.37 -62.88 -20.57
N ARG A 3 16.53 -62.72 -21.22
CA ARG A 3 17.11 -61.40 -21.53
C ARG A 3 16.32 -60.63 -22.58
N GLU A 4 15.76 -61.31 -23.57
CA GLU A 4 14.91 -60.68 -24.60
C GLU A 4 13.57 -60.24 -24.02
N LEU A 5 12.97 -61.03 -23.12
CA LEU A 5 11.76 -60.65 -22.38
C LEU A 5 12.00 -59.45 -21.45
N SER A 6 13.16 -59.38 -20.79
CA SER A 6 13.58 -58.22 -19.99
C SER A 6 13.76 -56.97 -20.84
N ASN A 7 14.44 -57.09 -21.98
CA ASN A 7 14.64 -55.96 -22.90
C ASN A 7 13.33 -55.48 -23.52
N MET A 8 12.43 -56.39 -23.91
CA MET A 8 11.09 -56.03 -24.39
C MET A 8 10.23 -55.38 -23.30
N ARG A 9 10.36 -55.82 -22.04
CA ARG A 9 9.69 -55.18 -20.90
C ARG A 9 10.19 -53.76 -20.67
N ASN A 10 11.51 -53.55 -20.68
CA ASN A 10 12.11 -52.22 -20.50
C ASN A 10 11.77 -51.28 -21.68
N PHE A 11 11.70 -51.81 -22.90
CA PHE A 11 11.28 -51.06 -24.08
C PHE A 11 9.79 -50.67 -24.00
N LEU A 12 8.92 -51.60 -23.57
CA LEU A 12 7.51 -51.32 -23.30
C LEU A 12 7.32 -50.30 -22.16
N GLU A 13 8.14 -50.34 -21.11
CA GLU A 13 8.09 -49.35 -20.03
C GLU A 13 8.54 -47.96 -20.51
N LYS A 14 9.58 -47.87 -21.36
CA LYS A 14 9.98 -46.61 -22.01
C LYS A 14 8.88 -46.05 -22.91
N LEU A 15 8.30 -46.88 -23.77
CA LEU A 15 7.18 -46.47 -24.63
C LEU A 15 5.94 -46.06 -23.81
N ARG A 16 5.71 -46.66 -22.63
CA ARG A 16 4.63 -46.24 -21.72
C ARG A 16 4.91 -44.89 -21.08
N LEU A 17 6.16 -44.59 -20.72
CA LEU A 17 6.56 -43.29 -20.17
C LEU A 17 6.52 -42.19 -21.23
N GLU A 18 7.00 -42.49 -22.45
CA GLU A 18 6.92 -41.59 -23.59
C GLU A 18 5.46 -41.31 -23.97
N ASN A 19 4.59 -42.32 -24.03
CA ASN A 19 3.17 -42.11 -24.28
C ASN A 19 2.50 -41.27 -23.19
N LYS A 20 2.87 -41.45 -21.91
CA LYS A 20 2.35 -40.60 -20.82
C LYS A 20 2.81 -39.14 -20.98
N SER A 21 4.09 -38.93 -21.29
CA SER A 21 4.64 -37.59 -21.56
C SER A 21 3.92 -36.94 -22.75
N ILE A 22 3.67 -37.68 -23.82
CA ILE A 22 2.96 -37.19 -25.01
C ILE A 22 1.50 -36.86 -24.67
N PHE A 23 0.82 -37.68 -23.86
CA PHE A 23 -0.55 -37.38 -23.41
C PHE A 23 -0.62 -36.14 -22.52
N GLU A 24 0.35 -35.94 -21.63
CA GLU A 24 0.43 -34.75 -20.78
C GLU A 24 0.73 -33.49 -21.61
N GLU A 25 1.65 -33.56 -22.56
CA GLU A 25 1.91 -32.46 -23.50
C GLU A 25 0.71 -32.16 -24.40
N GLN A 26 0.01 -33.19 -24.88
CA GLN A 26 -1.19 -33.03 -25.69
C GLN A 26 -2.32 -32.39 -24.88
N HIS A 27 -2.51 -32.81 -23.62
CA HIS A 27 -3.48 -32.20 -22.73
C HIS A 27 -3.15 -30.73 -22.42
N GLN A 28 -1.88 -30.40 -22.18
CA GLN A 28 -1.44 -29.01 -22.00
C GLN A 28 -1.69 -28.16 -23.25
N LYS A 29 -1.42 -28.71 -24.44
CA LYS A 29 -1.69 -28.05 -25.72
C LYS A 29 -3.18 -27.87 -25.97
N ASP A 30 -4.02 -28.86 -25.61
CA ASP A 30 -5.47 -28.77 -25.74
C ASP A 30 -6.07 -27.72 -24.80
N VAL A 31 -5.57 -27.62 -23.57
CA VAL A 31 -5.96 -26.57 -22.62
C VAL A 31 -5.52 -25.19 -23.11
N ALA A 32 -4.29 -25.07 -23.62
CA ALA A 32 -3.81 -23.82 -24.21
C ALA A 32 -4.63 -23.41 -25.44
N LEU A 33 -4.97 -24.35 -26.32
CA LEU A 33 -5.81 -24.13 -27.50
C LEU A 33 -7.22 -23.68 -27.11
N LYS A 34 -7.84 -24.31 -26.10
CA LYS A 34 -9.16 -23.88 -25.58
C LYS A 34 -9.11 -22.45 -25.07
N ASN A 35 -8.11 -22.10 -24.27
CA ASN A 35 -7.94 -20.74 -23.75
C ASN A 35 -7.74 -19.70 -24.88
N ILE A 36 -7.02 -20.07 -25.94
CA ILE A 36 -6.82 -19.19 -27.11
C ILE A 36 -8.13 -19.04 -27.90
N ILE A 37 -8.88 -20.13 -28.10
CA ILE A 37 -10.17 -20.10 -28.80
C ILE A 37 -11.18 -19.24 -28.04
N GLU A 38 -11.23 -19.34 -26.71
CA GLU A 38 -12.07 -18.50 -25.86
C GLU A 38 -11.68 -17.02 -25.97
N LYS A 39 -10.37 -16.69 -25.92
CA LYS A 39 -9.90 -15.33 -26.15
C LYS A 39 -10.25 -14.80 -27.54
N ILE A 40 -10.15 -15.63 -28.58
CA ILE A 40 -10.52 -15.23 -29.94
C ILE A 40 -12.02 -14.95 -30.05
N LYS A 41 -12.87 -15.71 -29.34
CA LYS A 41 -14.32 -15.44 -29.27
C LYS A 41 -14.60 -14.11 -28.56
N GLU A 42 -13.99 -13.88 -27.40
CA GLU A 42 -14.12 -12.63 -26.65
C GLU A 42 -13.66 -11.41 -27.48
N LEU A 43 -12.54 -11.53 -28.19
CA LEU A 43 -12.04 -10.44 -29.06
C LEU A 43 -12.95 -10.19 -30.27
N LYS A 44 -13.56 -11.23 -30.86
CA LYS A 44 -14.54 -11.09 -31.94
C LYS A 44 -15.83 -10.43 -31.45
N GLU A 45 -16.29 -10.76 -30.25
CA GLU A 45 -17.45 -10.15 -29.63
C GLU A 45 -17.19 -8.67 -29.32
N LYS A 46 -16.03 -8.33 -28.73
CA LYS A 46 -15.60 -6.93 -28.53
C LYS A 46 -15.49 -6.13 -29.83
N LEU A 47 -15.05 -6.75 -30.93
CA LEU A 47 -14.96 -6.11 -32.26
C LEU A 47 -16.34 -5.84 -32.89
N LEU A 48 -17.27 -6.79 -32.75
CA LEU A 48 -18.66 -6.61 -33.20
C LEU A 48 -19.34 -5.52 -32.37
N GLU A 49 -19.09 -5.48 -31.06
CA GLU A 49 -19.65 -4.47 -30.17
C GLU A 49 -19.14 -3.05 -30.42
N SER A 50 -17.91 -2.88 -30.92
CA SER A 50 -17.33 -1.57 -31.23
C SER A 50 -17.70 -1.06 -32.64
N THR A 51 -18.04 -1.97 -33.56
CA THR A 51 -18.48 -1.65 -34.93
C THR A 51 -19.99 -1.38 -35.05
N ASP A 52 -20.76 -1.67 -34.00
CA ASP A 52 -22.19 -1.40 -33.91
C ASP A 52 -22.50 0.10 -33.76
N LYS A 53 -22.95 0.71 -34.87
CA LYS A 53 -23.21 2.15 -35.00
C LYS A 53 -24.47 2.62 -34.26
N SER A 54 -25.27 1.70 -33.72
CA SER A 54 -26.52 2.00 -33.00
C SER A 54 -26.31 2.55 -31.58
N LYS A 55 -25.08 2.48 -31.05
CA LYS A 55 -24.76 2.95 -29.69
C LYS A 55 -24.53 4.48 -29.63
N SER A 56 -25.08 5.11 -28.59
CA SER A 56 -24.87 6.52 -28.22
C SER A 56 -23.37 6.88 -28.16
N SER A 57 -23.00 8.07 -28.61
CA SER A 57 -21.62 8.55 -28.68
C SER A 57 -20.87 8.45 -27.34
N GLU A 58 -21.57 8.63 -26.22
CA GLU A 58 -21.01 8.52 -24.86
C GLU A 58 -20.56 7.09 -24.51
N LYS A 59 -21.29 6.06 -24.98
CA LYS A 59 -20.92 4.66 -24.76
C LYS A 59 -19.71 4.25 -25.60
N ARG A 60 -19.58 4.79 -26.82
CA ARG A 60 -18.39 4.59 -27.67
C ARG A 60 -17.16 5.29 -27.09
N ALA A 61 -17.33 6.48 -26.52
CA ALA A 61 -16.25 7.19 -25.83
C ALA A 61 -15.75 6.42 -24.59
N LYS A 62 -16.67 5.90 -23.75
CA LYS A 62 -16.31 5.07 -22.58
C LYS A 62 -15.59 3.77 -22.95
N GLN A 63 -15.99 3.11 -24.04
CA GLN A 63 -15.29 1.91 -24.52
C GLN A 63 -13.89 2.23 -25.07
N LEU A 64 -13.71 3.36 -25.77
CA LEU A 64 -12.39 3.81 -26.22
C LEU A 64 -11.48 4.19 -25.03
N GLU A 65 -12.05 4.79 -23.98
CA GLU A 65 -11.34 5.13 -22.74
C GLU A 65 -10.94 3.88 -21.94
N GLU A 66 -11.79 2.85 -21.90
CA GLU A 66 -11.45 1.54 -21.32
C GLU A 66 -10.33 0.83 -22.10
N MET A 67 -10.37 0.86 -23.44
CA MET A 67 -9.28 0.31 -24.26
C MET A 67 -7.96 1.08 -24.09
N LEU A 68 -8.02 2.41 -24.00
CA LEU A 68 -6.85 3.25 -23.69
C LEU A 68 -6.25 2.92 -22.32
N ASN A 69 -7.08 2.73 -21.29
CA ASN A 69 -6.63 2.34 -19.96
C ASN A 69 -6.02 0.93 -19.92
N GLU A 70 -6.51 0.00 -20.73
CA GLU A 70 -5.93 -1.34 -20.89
C GLU A 70 -4.56 -1.29 -21.60
N GLU A 71 -4.45 -0.50 -22.67
CA GLU A 71 -3.19 -0.22 -23.39
C GLU A 71 -2.15 0.46 -22.49
N GLU A 72 -2.54 1.44 -21.67
CA GLU A 72 -1.65 2.11 -20.72
C GLU A 72 -1.15 1.16 -19.60
N ARG A 73 -2.01 0.24 -19.15
CA ARG A 73 -1.62 -0.83 -18.20
C ARG A 73 -0.66 -1.82 -18.85
N TYR A 74 -0.89 -2.18 -20.10
CA TYR A 74 0.00 -3.05 -20.86
C TYR A 74 1.38 -2.40 -21.09
N ALA A 75 1.41 -1.13 -21.49
CA ALA A 75 2.64 -0.35 -21.64
C ALA A 75 3.42 -0.21 -20.32
N SER A 76 2.72 -0.04 -19.19
CA SER A 76 3.33 0.00 -17.85
C SER A 76 3.95 -1.35 -17.46
N GLN A 77 3.27 -2.46 -17.74
CA GLN A 77 3.83 -3.80 -17.50
C GLN A 77 5.03 -4.11 -18.41
N MET A 78 4.98 -3.68 -19.68
CA MET A 78 6.09 -3.88 -20.61
C MET A 78 7.34 -3.09 -20.18
N ASN A 79 7.16 -1.84 -19.71
CA ASN A 79 8.24 -1.05 -19.11
C ASN A 79 8.85 -1.73 -17.88
N LEU A 80 8.03 -2.35 -17.02
CA LEU A 80 8.50 -3.04 -15.82
C LEU A 80 9.27 -4.32 -16.17
N ASN A 81 8.83 -5.04 -17.19
CA ASN A 81 9.56 -6.19 -17.75
C ASN A 81 10.88 -5.76 -18.41
N GLN A 82 10.90 -4.64 -19.13
CA GLN A 82 12.11 -4.05 -19.71
C GLN A 82 13.13 -3.66 -18.64
N GLN A 83 12.70 -3.06 -17.53
CA GLN A 83 13.57 -2.73 -16.40
C GLN A 83 14.14 -3.98 -15.72
N ARG A 84 13.34 -5.04 -15.56
CA ARG A 84 13.82 -6.34 -15.03
C ARG A 84 14.84 -6.99 -15.97
N ALA A 85 14.58 -6.99 -17.28
CA ALA A 85 15.50 -7.51 -18.27
C ALA A 85 16.82 -6.73 -18.30
N MET A 86 16.76 -5.40 -18.20
CA MET A 86 17.94 -4.52 -18.12
C MET A 86 18.77 -4.80 -16.86
N HIS A 87 18.12 -4.98 -15.71
CA HIS A 87 18.81 -5.32 -14.45
C HIS A 87 19.48 -6.69 -14.53
N CYS A 88 18.79 -7.72 -15.04
CA CYS A 88 19.39 -9.04 -15.23
C CYS A 88 20.57 -8.99 -16.20
N SER A 89 20.45 -8.26 -17.32
CA SER A 89 21.54 -8.07 -18.27
C SER A 89 22.75 -7.37 -17.65
N PHE A 90 22.53 -6.38 -16.80
CA PHE A 90 23.60 -5.71 -16.06
C PHE A 90 24.34 -6.66 -15.11
N MET A 91 23.61 -7.45 -14.32
CA MET A 91 24.20 -8.44 -13.40
C MET A 91 25.00 -9.52 -14.13
N GLU A 92 24.49 -10.01 -15.26
CA GLU A 92 25.20 -11.00 -16.07
C GLU A 92 26.45 -10.40 -16.74
N ASN A 93 26.40 -9.14 -17.20
CA ASN A 93 27.58 -8.44 -17.71
C ASN A 93 28.66 -8.23 -16.64
N GLN A 94 28.27 -7.99 -15.39
CA GLN A 94 29.21 -7.86 -14.27
C GLN A 94 29.91 -9.20 -13.97
N LYS A 95 29.15 -10.30 -13.88
CA LYS A 95 29.71 -11.66 -13.73
C LYS A 95 30.64 -12.02 -14.90
N LEU A 96 30.25 -11.67 -16.12
CA LEU A 96 31.05 -11.92 -17.31
C LEU A 96 32.39 -11.16 -17.26
N LEU A 97 32.39 -9.93 -16.74
CA LEU A 97 33.62 -9.15 -16.55
C LEU A 97 34.54 -9.78 -15.50
N GLU A 98 33.99 -10.25 -14.38
CA GLU A 98 34.73 -10.97 -13.33
C GLU A 98 35.37 -12.25 -13.90
N LEU A 99 34.59 -13.07 -14.60
CA LEU A 99 35.10 -14.28 -15.26
C LEU A 99 36.18 -13.99 -16.31
N LYS A 100 36.06 -12.91 -17.08
CA LYS A 100 37.11 -12.48 -18.03
C LYS A 100 38.40 -12.06 -17.33
N ASN A 101 38.31 -11.52 -16.12
CA ASN A 101 39.49 -11.16 -15.34
C ASN A 101 40.15 -12.39 -14.72
N GLU A 102 39.36 -13.35 -14.23
CA GLU A 102 39.86 -14.66 -13.78
C GLU A 102 40.55 -15.42 -14.92
N GLU A 103 39.95 -15.44 -16.11
CA GLU A 103 40.53 -16.05 -17.31
C GLU A 103 41.93 -15.46 -17.63
N LYS A 104 42.07 -14.13 -17.59
CA LYS A 104 43.35 -13.45 -17.79
C LYS A 104 44.38 -13.85 -16.72
N LEU A 105 43.95 -13.93 -15.45
CA LEU A 105 44.82 -14.35 -14.35
C LEU A 105 45.32 -15.79 -14.55
N PHE A 106 44.43 -16.72 -14.89
CA PHE A 106 44.81 -18.10 -15.19
C PHE A 106 45.72 -18.20 -16.42
N SER A 107 45.49 -17.40 -17.47
CA SER A 107 46.37 -17.33 -18.64
C SER A 107 47.78 -16.87 -18.27
N MET A 108 47.91 -15.89 -17.38
CA MET A 108 49.21 -15.45 -16.86
C MET A 108 49.90 -16.52 -16.01
N GLN A 109 49.17 -17.18 -15.11
CA GLN A 109 49.69 -18.29 -14.29
C GLN A 109 50.15 -19.47 -15.16
N LEU A 110 49.38 -19.81 -16.21
CA LEU A 110 49.73 -20.87 -17.16
C LEU A 110 51.03 -20.53 -17.91
N LYS A 111 51.19 -19.29 -18.37
CA LYS A 111 52.43 -18.82 -19.02
C LYS A 111 53.63 -18.90 -18.07
N ALA A 112 53.46 -18.48 -16.82
CA ALA A 112 54.51 -18.57 -15.80
C ALA A 112 54.90 -20.03 -15.49
N SER A 113 53.91 -20.92 -15.31
CA SER A 113 54.12 -22.34 -15.08
C SER A 113 54.84 -23.01 -16.25
N LYS A 114 54.43 -22.72 -17.50
CA LYS A 114 55.12 -23.22 -18.71
C LYS A 114 56.58 -22.78 -18.78
N ALA A 115 56.89 -21.55 -18.37
CA ALA A 115 58.27 -21.07 -18.31
C ALA A 115 59.11 -21.81 -17.24
N VAL A 116 58.52 -22.13 -16.08
CA VAL A 116 59.16 -22.93 -15.04
C VAL A 116 59.41 -24.36 -15.54
N MET A 117 58.42 -24.98 -16.18
CA MET A 117 58.56 -26.32 -16.77
C MET A 117 59.72 -26.38 -17.77
N SER A 118 59.83 -25.39 -18.68
CA SER A 118 60.93 -25.33 -19.65
C SER A 118 62.30 -25.24 -18.96
N LYS A 119 62.42 -24.45 -17.87
CA LYS A 119 63.65 -24.37 -17.08
C LYS A 119 63.99 -25.70 -16.40
N LEU A 120 63.00 -26.40 -15.84
CA LEU A 120 63.22 -27.71 -15.22
C LEU A 120 63.65 -28.77 -16.24
N ASP A 121 63.06 -28.77 -17.42
CA ASP A 121 63.40 -29.69 -18.51
C ASP A 121 64.86 -29.49 -18.98
N THR A 122 65.32 -28.23 -19.11
CA THR A 122 66.75 -27.96 -19.41
C THR A 122 67.70 -28.46 -18.30
N LYS A 123 67.31 -28.33 -17.02
CA LYS A 123 68.10 -28.85 -15.89
C LYS A 123 68.17 -30.37 -15.92
N GLN A 124 67.05 -31.03 -16.20
CA GLN A 124 66.99 -32.48 -16.32
C GLN A 124 67.97 -32.99 -17.39
N ARG A 125 67.92 -32.41 -18.60
CA ARG A 125 68.82 -32.79 -19.70
C ARG A 125 70.30 -32.53 -19.38
N ASN A 126 70.61 -31.49 -18.60
CA ASN A 126 71.98 -31.24 -18.13
C ASN A 126 72.44 -32.35 -17.16
N ILE A 127 71.59 -32.73 -16.22
CA ILE A 127 71.89 -33.80 -15.25
C ILE A 127 72.09 -35.14 -15.97
N GLU A 128 71.23 -35.47 -16.93
CA GLU A 128 71.34 -36.69 -17.75
C GLU A 128 72.68 -36.75 -18.50
N ARG A 129 73.15 -35.62 -19.07
CA ARG A 129 74.49 -35.54 -19.68
C ARG A 129 75.63 -35.75 -18.68
N THR A 130 75.55 -35.15 -17.49
CA THR A 130 76.59 -35.35 -16.46
C THR A 130 76.64 -36.80 -15.97
N LEU A 131 75.48 -37.44 -15.81
CA LEU A 131 75.38 -38.84 -15.40
C LEU A 131 76.05 -39.76 -16.43
N GLN A 132 75.86 -39.48 -17.72
CA GLN A 132 76.46 -40.25 -18.80
C GLN A 132 78.00 -40.18 -18.76
N GLY A 133 78.58 -38.99 -18.58
CA GLY A 133 80.04 -38.83 -18.46
C GLY A 133 80.63 -39.55 -17.23
N LEU A 134 79.91 -39.56 -16.10
CA LEU A 134 80.34 -40.30 -14.91
C LEU A 134 80.38 -41.82 -15.15
N LYS A 135 79.41 -42.37 -15.89
CA LYS A 135 79.39 -43.80 -16.26
C LYS A 135 80.60 -44.18 -17.11
N GLU A 136 80.98 -43.36 -18.08
CA GLU A 136 82.15 -43.60 -18.95
C GLU A 136 83.46 -43.63 -18.15
N SER A 137 83.60 -42.71 -17.18
CA SER A 137 84.79 -42.68 -16.30
C SER A 137 84.92 -43.93 -15.42
N LEU A 138 83.80 -44.46 -14.93
CA LEU A 138 83.77 -45.66 -14.09
C LEU A 138 84.30 -46.88 -14.87
N TYR A 139 83.83 -47.07 -16.10
CA TYR A 139 84.26 -48.20 -16.94
C TYR A 139 85.75 -48.17 -17.26
N ALA A 140 86.35 -46.99 -17.45
CA ALA A 140 87.78 -46.85 -17.70
C ALA A 140 88.64 -47.30 -16.50
N ILE A 141 88.21 -46.97 -15.27
CA ILE A 141 88.92 -47.32 -14.04
C ILE A 141 88.88 -48.84 -13.81
N CYS A 142 87.73 -49.48 -14.02
CA CYS A 142 87.59 -50.93 -13.85
C CYS A 142 88.58 -51.72 -14.73
N TYR A 143 88.79 -51.29 -15.97
CA TYR A 143 89.71 -51.94 -16.91
C TYR A 143 91.19 -51.85 -16.49
N GLN A 144 91.61 -50.73 -15.91
CA GLN A 144 92.99 -50.54 -15.44
C GLN A 144 93.32 -51.42 -14.22
N LEU A 145 92.32 -51.68 -13.38
CA LEU A 145 92.48 -52.53 -12.21
C LEU A 145 92.78 -53.99 -12.60
N GLU A 146 92.06 -54.52 -13.59
CA GLU A 146 92.22 -55.91 -14.03
C GLU A 146 93.59 -56.18 -14.68
N THR A 147 94.12 -55.22 -15.43
CA THR A 147 95.42 -55.36 -16.12
C THR A 147 96.62 -55.35 -15.17
N THR A 148 96.55 -54.61 -14.07
CA THR A 148 97.62 -54.57 -13.06
C THR A 148 97.65 -55.82 -12.19
N GLY A 149 96.47 -56.41 -11.89
CA GLY A 149 96.36 -57.67 -11.15
C GLY A 149 97.07 -58.85 -11.83
N ALA A 150 97.04 -58.92 -13.16
CA ALA A 150 97.68 -59.99 -13.92
C ALA A 150 99.23 -59.95 -13.90
N ARG A 151 99.83 -58.76 -13.74
CA ARG A 151 101.30 -58.60 -13.74
C ARG A 151 101.96 -59.04 -12.44
N VAL A 152 101.27 -58.92 -11.32
CA VAL A 152 101.82 -59.26 -10.00
C VAL A 152 101.98 -60.78 -9.84
N ALA A 153 101.03 -61.57 -10.36
CA ALA A 153 101.05 -63.03 -10.28
C ALA A 153 102.22 -63.70 -11.05
N HIS A 154 102.87 -63.00 -11.99
CA HIS A 154 103.98 -63.53 -12.79
C HIS A 154 105.37 -63.36 -12.13
N MET A 155 105.50 -62.42 -11.18
CA MET A 155 106.81 -62.05 -10.61
C MET A 155 107.22 -62.92 -9.41
N GLU A 156 106.29 -63.67 -8.81
CA GLU A 156 106.54 -64.43 -7.57
C GLU A 156 107.06 -65.88 -7.82
N GLY A 157 107.24 -66.31 -9.08
CA GLY A 157 107.51 -67.71 -9.43
C GLY A 157 108.96 -68.10 -9.78
N ALA A 158 109.95 -67.21 -9.75
CA ALA A 158 111.30 -67.55 -10.25
C ALA A 158 112.42 -66.80 -9.52
N GLN A 159 112.97 -67.39 -8.45
CA GLN A 159 114.37 -67.21 -7.99
C GLN A 159 114.61 -68.06 -6.73
N ALA A 160 114.49 -69.38 -6.87
CA ALA A 160 115.03 -70.34 -5.92
C ALA A 160 116.24 -71.03 -6.56
N GLU A 161 117.36 -71.00 -5.82
CA GLU A 161 118.46 -71.98 -5.87
C GLU A 161 119.40 -71.93 -7.08
N ARG A 162 120.70 -71.63 -6.83
CA ARG A 162 121.83 -72.52 -7.21
C ARG A 162 123.24 -71.94 -6.95
N GLU A 163 124.08 -72.83 -6.41
CA GLU A 163 125.55 -72.99 -6.64
C GLU A 163 126.50 -72.25 -5.66
N CYS A 164 127.02 -72.89 -4.59
CA CYS A 164 128.06 -73.95 -4.46
C CYS A 164 129.49 -73.50 -4.82
N SER A 165 130.37 -73.18 -3.86
CA SER A 165 131.14 -74.07 -2.96
C SER A 165 132.46 -74.63 -3.54
N ALA A 166 133.38 -73.71 -3.85
CA ALA A 166 134.83 -73.93 -3.90
C ALA A 166 135.59 -72.59 -3.76
N GLU A 167 134.89 -71.48 -4.04
CA GLU A 167 135.23 -70.14 -3.54
C GLU A 167 135.30 -70.09 -2.00
N LEU A 168 134.72 -71.05 -1.26
CA LEU A 168 134.51 -71.06 0.20
C LEU A 168 135.77 -70.85 1.08
N ALA A 169 136.97 -71.12 0.56
CA ALA A 169 138.21 -70.96 1.32
C ALA A 169 138.87 -69.57 1.17
N GLU A 170 138.82 -68.94 -0.02
CA GLU A 170 139.12 -67.49 -0.17
C GLU A 170 137.94 -66.63 0.29
N GLN A 171 136.73 -67.15 0.12
CA GLN A 171 135.54 -66.67 0.76
C GLN A 171 135.71 -66.72 2.26
N GLU A 172 136.41 -67.63 2.95
CA GLU A 172 136.49 -67.56 4.43
C GLU A 172 137.14 -66.26 4.95
N ASN A 173 138.19 -65.78 4.26
CA ASN A 173 138.83 -64.51 4.60
C ASN A 173 138.06 -63.30 4.08
N ARG A 174 137.50 -63.38 2.86
CA ARG A 174 136.49 -62.41 2.41
C ARG A 174 135.23 -62.45 3.29
N LEU A 175 134.90 -63.57 3.94
CA LEU A 175 133.75 -63.85 4.80
C LEU A 175 134.00 -63.26 6.17
N LYS A 176 135.24 -63.08 6.63
CA LYS A 176 135.50 -62.27 7.83
C LYS A 176 135.27 -60.79 7.57
N GLU A 177 135.70 -60.25 6.41
CA GLU A 177 135.36 -58.88 5.99
C GLU A 177 133.86 -58.72 5.66
N VAL A 178 133.27 -59.70 4.99
CA VAL A 178 131.86 -59.78 4.65
C VAL A 178 131.03 -60.02 5.90
N CYS A 179 131.53 -60.72 6.93
CA CYS A 179 130.93 -60.81 8.26
C CYS A 179 131.01 -59.48 9.00
N GLY A 180 132.08 -58.71 8.86
CA GLY A 180 132.14 -57.32 9.37
C GLY A 180 131.13 -56.40 8.67
N ARG A 181 131.01 -56.48 7.34
CA ARG A 181 129.98 -55.78 6.55
C ARG A 181 128.57 -56.29 6.87
N HIS A 182 128.40 -57.59 7.11
CA HIS A 182 127.14 -58.20 7.50
C HIS A 182 126.78 -57.84 8.94
N ALA A 183 127.71 -57.72 9.87
CA ALA A 183 127.46 -57.23 11.22
C ALA A 183 127.02 -55.77 11.19
N ALA A 184 127.65 -54.92 10.37
CA ALA A 184 127.17 -53.56 10.12
C ALA A 184 125.79 -53.53 9.43
N ARG A 185 125.54 -54.44 8.49
CA ARG A 185 124.23 -54.59 7.83
C ARG A 185 123.17 -55.11 8.80
N VAL A 186 123.50 -56.01 9.71
CA VAL A 186 122.63 -56.52 10.76
C VAL A 186 122.33 -55.41 11.75
N ALA A 187 123.32 -54.65 12.22
CA ALA A 187 123.07 -53.48 13.07
C ALA A 187 122.20 -52.41 12.38
N LEU A 188 122.35 -52.22 11.06
CA LEU A 188 121.47 -51.37 10.26
C LEU A 188 120.06 -51.95 10.17
N LEU A 189 119.93 -53.26 9.91
CA LEU A 189 118.65 -53.98 9.85
C LEU A 189 117.95 -54.03 11.21
N GLU A 190 118.68 -54.14 12.31
CA GLU A 190 118.16 -54.06 13.68
C GLU A 190 117.66 -52.65 13.98
N ARG A 191 118.37 -51.60 13.54
CA ARG A 191 117.87 -50.22 13.60
C ARG A 191 116.62 -50.03 12.74
N HIS A 192 116.59 -50.59 11.53
CA HIS A 192 115.40 -50.55 10.68
C HIS A 192 114.25 -51.35 11.28
N GLY A 193 114.51 -52.50 11.90
CA GLY A 193 113.53 -53.32 12.59
C GLY A 193 112.97 -52.62 13.83
N ALA A 194 113.82 -51.94 14.61
CA ALA A 194 113.40 -51.12 15.74
C ALA A 194 112.52 -49.95 15.27
N ARG A 195 112.92 -49.24 14.21
CA ARG A 195 112.09 -48.18 13.59
C ARG A 195 110.76 -48.72 13.07
N LEU A 196 110.77 -49.88 12.40
CA LEU A 196 109.55 -50.50 11.88
C LEU A 196 108.62 -50.94 13.02
N HIS A 197 109.16 -51.44 14.13
CA HIS A 197 108.37 -51.73 15.34
C HIS A 197 107.81 -50.46 15.98
N ASP A 198 108.57 -49.36 16.01
CA ASP A 198 108.07 -48.07 16.48
C ASP A 198 106.96 -47.52 15.56
N ASP A 199 107.13 -47.64 14.25
CA ASP A 199 106.13 -47.26 13.25
C ASP A 199 104.88 -48.14 13.36
N MET A 200 105.02 -49.45 13.55
CA MET A 200 103.89 -50.37 13.82
C MET A 200 103.14 -49.98 15.08
N ARG A 201 103.85 -49.66 16.18
CA ARG A 201 103.22 -49.21 17.43
C ARG A 201 102.52 -47.86 17.26
N ARG A 202 103.10 -46.93 16.49
CA ARG A 202 102.48 -45.65 16.16
C ARG A 202 101.20 -45.85 15.33
N LEU A 203 101.28 -46.66 14.26
CA LEU A 203 100.13 -46.97 13.41
C LEU A 203 99.03 -47.68 14.19
N ALA A 204 99.36 -48.60 15.11
CA ALA A 204 98.38 -49.25 15.97
C ALA A 204 97.62 -48.22 16.84
N ARG A 205 98.33 -47.28 17.47
CA ARG A 205 97.70 -46.20 18.25
C ARG A 205 96.87 -45.27 17.35
N ASP A 206 97.37 -44.91 16.17
CA ASP A 206 96.64 -44.07 15.20
C ASP A 206 95.37 -44.77 14.68
N LEU A 207 95.37 -46.10 14.58
CA LEU A 207 94.19 -46.89 14.25
C LEU A 207 93.19 -46.95 15.41
N GLU A 208 93.67 -47.11 16.64
CA GLU A 208 92.83 -47.09 17.85
C GLU A 208 92.13 -45.74 18.02
N THR A 209 92.85 -44.62 17.83
CA THR A 209 92.27 -43.26 17.90
C THR A 209 91.23 -43.05 16.81
N LYS A 210 91.55 -43.38 15.55
CA LYS A 210 90.59 -43.30 14.43
C LYS A 210 89.36 -44.19 14.66
N ASN A 211 89.53 -45.39 15.21
CA ASN A 211 88.42 -46.28 15.53
C ASN A 211 87.51 -45.66 16.60
N ALA A 212 88.08 -45.08 17.66
CA ALA A 212 87.31 -44.36 18.67
C ALA A 212 86.55 -43.15 18.08
N GLU A 213 87.19 -42.38 17.19
CA GLU A 213 86.56 -41.29 16.46
C GLU A 213 85.39 -41.79 15.59
N PHE A 214 85.59 -42.85 14.80
CA PHE A 214 84.52 -43.42 13.97
C PHE A 214 83.37 -43.97 14.79
N GLN A 215 83.65 -44.61 15.93
CA GLN A 215 82.59 -45.06 16.85
C GLN A 215 81.80 -43.89 17.43
N SER A 216 82.47 -42.77 17.77
CA SER A 216 81.78 -41.56 18.25
C SER A 216 80.91 -40.93 17.15
N ARG A 217 81.41 -40.88 15.91
CA ARG A 217 80.68 -40.38 14.73
C ARG A 217 79.50 -41.29 14.36
N LEU A 218 79.66 -42.60 14.51
CA LEU A 218 78.59 -43.55 14.30
C LEU A 218 77.49 -43.36 15.35
N LYS A 219 77.85 -43.27 16.63
CA LYS A 219 76.90 -43.05 17.73
C LYS A 219 76.12 -41.73 17.56
N THR A 220 76.80 -40.65 17.19
CA THR A 220 76.14 -39.35 16.92
C THR A 220 75.23 -39.41 15.70
N SER A 221 75.66 -40.06 14.61
CA SER A 221 74.81 -40.29 13.43
C SER A 221 73.57 -41.12 13.76
N MET A 222 73.72 -42.21 14.53
CA MET A 222 72.60 -43.03 14.99
C MET A 222 71.62 -42.24 15.86
N LEU A 223 72.13 -41.40 16.77
CA LEU A 223 71.29 -40.53 17.59
C LEU A 223 70.48 -39.56 16.70
N ASN A 224 71.12 -38.93 15.72
CA ASN A 224 70.46 -38.01 14.79
C ASN A 224 69.38 -38.71 13.96
N VAL A 225 69.64 -39.92 13.46
CA VAL A 225 68.63 -40.73 12.75
C VAL A 225 67.46 -41.04 13.68
N SER A 226 67.73 -41.53 14.90
CA SER A 226 66.68 -41.86 15.87
C SER A 226 65.86 -40.62 16.31
N GLY A 227 66.49 -39.44 16.39
CA GLY A 227 65.83 -38.17 16.65
C GLY A 227 64.92 -37.76 15.49
N GLY A 228 65.45 -37.82 14.27
CA GLY A 228 64.68 -37.53 13.05
C GLY A 228 63.48 -38.48 12.87
N GLU A 229 63.64 -39.77 13.17
CA GLU A 229 62.53 -40.74 13.14
C GLU A 229 61.42 -40.37 14.14
N LYS A 230 61.77 -39.93 15.35
CA LYS A 230 60.80 -39.45 16.35
C LYS A 230 60.09 -38.19 15.89
N GLU A 231 60.80 -37.22 15.32
CA GLU A 231 60.23 -35.99 14.79
C GLU A 231 59.28 -36.25 13.63
N VAL A 232 59.64 -37.17 12.72
CA VAL A 232 58.76 -37.61 11.63
C VAL A 232 57.52 -38.31 12.17
N CYS A 233 57.65 -39.13 13.21
CA CYS A 233 56.52 -39.80 13.84
C CYS A 233 55.56 -38.77 14.48
N ALA A 234 56.09 -37.83 15.26
CA ALA A 234 55.31 -36.74 15.87
C ALA A 234 54.59 -35.88 14.82
N SER A 235 55.31 -35.49 13.76
CA SER A 235 54.72 -34.72 12.64
C SER A 235 53.59 -35.48 11.93
N ARG A 236 53.72 -36.80 11.79
CA ARG A 236 52.65 -37.65 11.22
C ARG A 236 51.44 -37.73 12.14
N GLU A 237 51.63 -37.80 13.45
CA GLU A 237 50.53 -37.78 14.42
C GLU A 237 49.79 -36.45 14.43
N GLU A 238 50.52 -35.33 14.43
CA GLU A 238 49.95 -34.00 14.31
C GLU A 238 49.15 -33.83 13.01
N TRP A 239 49.71 -34.28 11.89
CA TRP A 239 49.02 -34.26 10.60
C TRP A 239 47.73 -35.08 10.62
N ARG A 240 47.75 -36.29 11.22
CA ARG A 240 46.53 -37.11 11.37
C ARG A 240 45.48 -36.39 12.23
N ARG A 241 45.90 -35.77 13.34
CA ARG A 241 45.01 -35.00 14.22
C ARG A 241 44.37 -33.83 13.46
N LEU A 242 45.18 -33.01 12.78
CA LEU A 242 44.69 -31.89 11.97
C LEU A 242 43.71 -32.33 10.88
N ARG A 243 43.97 -33.47 10.24
CA ARG A 243 43.08 -34.02 9.21
C ARG A 243 41.74 -34.49 9.77
N VAL A 244 41.72 -35.01 11.00
CA VAL A 244 40.47 -35.34 11.70
C VAL A 244 39.71 -34.07 12.11
N GLU A 245 40.41 -33.06 12.62
CA GLU A 245 39.81 -31.76 12.95
C GLU A 245 39.22 -31.07 11.71
N GLU A 246 39.92 -31.13 10.58
CA GLU A 246 39.41 -30.64 9.29
C GLU A 246 38.15 -31.41 8.85
N ALA A 247 38.13 -32.74 8.98
CA ALA A 247 36.95 -33.53 8.66
C ALA A 247 35.74 -33.18 9.56
N LEU A 248 35.97 -32.98 10.87
CA LEU A 248 34.94 -32.59 11.83
C LEU A 248 34.40 -31.18 11.55
N THR A 249 35.26 -30.23 11.21
CA THR A 249 34.84 -28.87 10.84
C THR A 249 34.05 -28.87 9.54
N ARG A 250 34.48 -29.61 8.51
CA ARG A 250 33.71 -29.80 7.27
C ARG A 250 32.33 -30.40 7.54
N LEU A 251 32.23 -31.37 8.46
CA LEU A 251 30.94 -31.94 8.88
C LEU A 251 30.04 -30.91 9.56
N ARG A 252 30.59 -30.09 10.48
CA ARG A 252 29.84 -29.01 11.15
C ARG A 252 29.33 -27.97 10.16
N VAL A 253 30.17 -27.58 9.18
CA VAL A 253 29.77 -26.68 8.10
C VAL A 253 28.64 -27.31 7.28
N ALA A 254 28.77 -28.58 6.87
CA ALA A 254 27.74 -29.27 6.11
C ALA A 254 26.40 -29.45 6.87
N HIS A 255 26.45 -29.54 8.20
CA HIS A 255 25.25 -29.56 9.04
C HIS A 255 24.62 -28.16 9.14
N ALA A 256 25.42 -27.12 9.36
CA ALA A 256 24.94 -25.74 9.42
C ALA A 256 24.33 -25.30 8.08
N THR A 257 24.94 -25.64 6.95
CA THR A 257 24.39 -25.32 5.62
C THR A 257 23.06 -26.02 5.36
N ARG A 258 22.91 -27.29 5.79
CA ARG A 258 21.61 -27.99 5.73
C ARG A 258 20.55 -27.35 6.62
N ALA A 259 20.91 -26.92 7.83
CA ALA A 259 20.01 -26.22 8.73
C ALA A 259 19.55 -24.87 8.15
N LEU A 260 20.48 -24.08 7.60
CA LEU A 260 20.17 -22.82 6.91
C LEU A 260 19.25 -23.05 5.71
N ALA A 261 19.55 -24.02 4.84
CA ALA A 261 18.68 -24.35 3.72
C ALA A 261 17.27 -24.80 4.17
N GLY A 262 17.16 -25.44 5.33
CA GLY A 262 15.88 -25.77 5.96
C GLY A 262 15.11 -24.54 6.42
N LEU A 263 15.79 -23.60 7.09
CA LEU A 263 15.20 -22.33 7.53
C LEU A 263 14.75 -21.46 6.35
N ASP A 264 15.57 -21.38 5.29
CA ASP A 264 15.22 -20.64 4.07
C ASP A 264 13.93 -21.19 3.45
N ARG A 265 13.80 -22.52 3.35
CA ARG A 265 12.55 -23.15 2.88
C ARG A 265 11.36 -22.77 3.76
N THR A 266 11.50 -22.81 5.09
CA THR A 266 10.41 -22.40 5.98
C THR A 266 10.05 -20.91 5.81
N HIS A 267 11.06 -20.04 5.62
CA HIS A 267 10.85 -18.62 5.37
C HIS A 267 10.08 -18.40 4.06
N TYR A 268 10.49 -19.06 2.97
CA TYR A 268 9.76 -19.01 1.70
C TYR A 268 8.31 -19.46 1.84
N THR A 269 8.03 -20.53 2.60
CA THR A 269 6.64 -20.98 2.82
C THR A 269 5.81 -20.00 3.67
N LEU A 270 6.42 -19.29 4.61
CA LEU A 270 5.74 -18.29 5.43
C LEU A 270 5.45 -17.02 4.62
N ASP A 271 6.39 -16.58 3.79
CA ASP A 271 6.20 -15.46 2.87
C ASP A 271 5.12 -15.76 1.84
N GLU A 272 5.09 -16.98 1.28
CA GLU A 272 4.04 -17.42 0.38
C GLU A 272 2.66 -17.38 1.05
N ARG A 273 2.53 -17.93 2.26
CA ARG A 273 1.28 -17.87 3.03
C ARG A 273 0.88 -16.45 3.39
N ARG A 274 1.83 -15.59 3.74
CA ARG A 274 1.58 -14.17 4.01
C ARG A 274 1.05 -13.47 2.76
N LEU A 275 1.66 -13.69 1.61
CA LEU A 275 1.21 -13.12 0.33
C LEU A 275 -0.18 -13.62 -0.06
N GLN A 276 -0.47 -14.91 0.15
CA GLN A 276 -1.80 -15.48 -0.07
C GLN A 276 -2.86 -14.84 0.85
N LEU A 277 -2.54 -14.65 2.14
CA LEU A 277 -3.42 -13.97 3.09
C LEU A 277 -3.64 -12.50 2.73
N ASP A 278 -2.56 -11.77 2.38
CA ASP A 278 -2.65 -10.37 1.95
C ASP A 278 -3.48 -10.22 0.68
N ALA A 279 -3.37 -11.16 -0.27
CA ALA A 279 -4.18 -11.20 -1.48
C ALA A 279 -5.66 -11.46 -1.15
N ALA A 280 -5.95 -12.50 -0.35
CA ALA A 280 -7.32 -12.82 0.08
C ALA A 280 -7.96 -11.68 0.88
N MET A 281 -7.20 -10.99 1.72
CA MET A 281 -7.67 -9.80 2.45
C MET A 281 -8.00 -8.65 1.50
N LYS A 282 -7.14 -8.38 0.50
CA LYS A 282 -7.39 -7.33 -0.51
C LYS A 282 -8.62 -7.65 -1.36
N GLU A 283 -8.75 -8.89 -1.83
CA GLU A 283 -9.94 -9.35 -2.56
C GLU A 283 -11.21 -9.17 -1.72
N ARG A 284 -11.17 -9.55 -0.43
CA ARG A 284 -12.31 -9.39 0.46
C ARG A 284 -12.65 -7.91 0.73
N LEU A 285 -11.67 -7.03 0.83
CA LEU A 285 -11.90 -5.59 0.98
C LEU A 285 -12.55 -4.98 -0.27
N VAL A 286 -12.11 -5.39 -1.47
CA VAL A 286 -12.73 -4.98 -2.74
C VAL A 286 -14.16 -5.49 -2.84
N GLU A 287 -14.40 -6.76 -2.46
CA GLU A 287 -15.74 -7.35 -2.46
C GLU A 287 -16.69 -6.62 -1.48
N ILE A 288 -16.22 -6.32 -0.26
CA ILE A 288 -16.99 -5.54 0.72
C ILE A 288 -17.26 -4.13 0.18
N GLY A 289 -16.28 -3.49 -0.47
CA GLY A 289 -16.45 -2.20 -1.15
C GLY A 289 -17.56 -2.25 -2.20
N ALA A 290 -17.50 -3.22 -3.12
CA ALA A 290 -18.49 -3.40 -4.17
C ALA A 290 -19.90 -3.68 -3.59
N ARG A 291 -20.02 -4.52 -2.56
CA ARG A 291 -21.30 -4.78 -1.87
C ARG A 291 -21.85 -3.52 -1.19
N ARG A 292 -20.98 -2.72 -0.57
CA ARG A 292 -21.37 -1.44 0.05
C ARG A 292 -21.88 -0.46 -0.99
N ASP A 293 -21.23 -0.38 -2.15
CA ASP A 293 -21.64 0.52 -3.23
C ASP A 293 -22.95 0.07 -3.87
N MET A 294 -23.14 -1.25 -4.05
CA MET A 294 -24.41 -1.85 -4.45
C MET A 294 -25.54 -1.48 -3.47
N PHE A 295 -25.32 -1.62 -2.17
CA PHE A 295 -26.30 -1.19 -1.17
C PHE A 295 -26.54 0.33 -1.19
N GLY A 296 -25.52 1.12 -1.50
CA GLY A 296 -25.66 2.57 -1.73
C GLY A 296 -26.58 2.89 -2.90
N VAL A 297 -26.47 2.16 -4.02
CA VAL A 297 -27.36 2.28 -5.18
C VAL A 297 -28.78 1.87 -4.82
N GLN A 298 -28.96 0.71 -4.16
CA GLN A 298 -30.28 0.25 -3.71
C GLN A 298 -30.96 1.24 -2.77
N LYS A 299 -30.20 1.81 -1.82
CA LYS A 299 -30.71 2.87 -0.92
C LYS A 299 -31.17 4.10 -1.70
N ARG A 300 -30.40 4.58 -2.69
CA ARG A 300 -30.80 5.73 -3.52
C ARG A 300 -32.08 5.43 -4.32
N ALA A 301 -32.15 4.26 -4.97
CA ALA A 301 -33.35 3.84 -5.70
C ALA A 301 -34.60 3.80 -4.80
N LEU A 302 -34.50 3.22 -3.60
CA LEU A 302 -35.60 3.19 -2.63
C LEU A 302 -36.00 4.60 -2.15
N VAL A 303 -35.03 5.50 -1.95
CA VAL A 303 -35.31 6.90 -1.57
C VAL A 303 -36.03 7.63 -2.70
N GLU A 304 -35.65 7.40 -3.96
CA GLU A 304 -36.32 7.93 -5.14
C GLU A 304 -37.75 7.38 -5.27
N GLU A 305 -37.95 6.08 -5.08
CA GLU A 305 -39.29 5.44 -5.07
C GLU A 305 -40.17 6.01 -3.95
N CYS A 306 -39.62 6.15 -2.75
CA CYS A 306 -40.31 6.83 -1.64
C CYS A 306 -40.63 8.29 -1.99
N GLY A 307 -39.76 8.98 -2.72
CA GLY A 307 -40.01 10.32 -3.26
C GLY A 307 -41.20 10.34 -4.23
N LYS A 308 -41.24 9.40 -5.18
CA LYS A 308 -42.34 9.24 -6.13
C LYS A 308 -43.66 8.94 -5.42
N LEU A 309 -43.68 7.97 -4.49
CA LEU A 309 -44.87 7.63 -3.72
C LEU A 309 -45.38 8.81 -2.89
N ARG A 310 -44.48 9.59 -2.25
CA ARG A 310 -44.87 10.82 -1.56
C ARG A 310 -45.48 11.85 -2.52
N GLY A 311 -44.96 11.96 -3.73
CA GLY A 311 -45.54 12.80 -4.79
C GLY A 311 -46.96 12.36 -5.14
N GLU A 312 -47.16 11.07 -5.43
CA GLU A 312 -48.48 10.52 -5.76
C GLU A 312 -49.49 10.67 -4.61
N ILE A 313 -49.06 10.50 -3.36
CA ILE A 313 -49.90 10.73 -2.18
C ILE A 313 -50.36 12.18 -2.15
N ARG A 314 -49.45 13.14 -2.31
CA ARG A 314 -49.80 14.58 -2.33
C ARG A 314 -50.77 14.92 -3.48
N GLU A 315 -50.58 14.34 -4.67
CA GLU A 315 -51.51 14.53 -5.78
C GLU A 315 -52.90 13.98 -5.47
N ARG A 316 -52.99 12.78 -4.86
CA ARG A 316 -54.26 12.19 -4.42
C ARG A 316 -54.91 13.04 -3.33
N GLU A 317 -54.15 13.49 -2.35
CA GLU A 317 -54.63 14.41 -1.29
C GLU A 317 -55.17 15.70 -1.89
N GLN A 318 -54.47 16.30 -2.87
CA GLN A 318 -54.94 17.50 -3.57
C GLN A 318 -56.24 17.22 -4.33
N ARG A 319 -56.37 16.09 -5.03
CA ARG A 319 -57.64 15.70 -5.70
C ARG A 319 -58.78 15.53 -4.70
N VAL A 320 -58.52 14.92 -3.55
CA VAL A 320 -59.52 14.78 -2.47
C VAL A 320 -59.93 16.17 -1.97
N HIS A 321 -58.99 17.07 -1.70
CA HIS A 321 -59.30 18.43 -1.29
C HIS A 321 -60.08 19.21 -2.35
N GLN A 322 -59.76 19.03 -3.64
CA GLN A 322 -60.53 19.61 -4.75
C GLN A 322 -61.96 19.07 -4.78
N LEU A 323 -62.14 17.76 -4.57
CA LEU A 323 -63.48 17.15 -4.50
C LEU A 323 -64.28 17.67 -3.30
N ILE A 324 -63.66 17.77 -2.13
CA ILE A 324 -64.27 18.33 -0.91
C ILE A 324 -64.69 19.77 -1.18
N LYS A 325 -63.79 20.63 -1.68
CA LYS A 325 -64.13 22.03 -2.03
C LYS A 325 -65.23 22.12 -3.06
N ARG A 326 -65.22 21.27 -4.10
CA ARG A 326 -66.28 21.23 -5.11
C ARG A 326 -67.62 20.83 -4.50
N HIS A 327 -67.61 19.86 -3.59
CA HIS A 327 -68.78 19.44 -2.83
C HIS A 327 -69.29 20.56 -1.91
N ASP A 328 -68.39 21.26 -1.21
CA ASP A 328 -68.72 22.39 -0.35
C ASP A 328 -69.30 23.55 -1.14
N ILE A 329 -68.73 23.87 -2.31
CA ILE A 329 -69.27 24.88 -3.23
C ILE A 329 -70.66 24.46 -3.73
N PHE A 330 -70.83 23.19 -4.09
CA PHE A 330 -72.12 22.65 -4.52
C PHE A 330 -73.16 22.76 -3.39
N ILE A 331 -72.81 22.40 -2.16
CA ILE A 331 -73.68 22.56 -0.98
C ILE A 331 -73.96 24.04 -0.70
N ALA A 332 -72.95 24.91 -0.75
CA ALA A 332 -73.15 26.34 -0.54
C ALA A 332 -74.07 26.96 -1.61
N SER A 333 -73.99 26.47 -2.86
CA SER A 333 -74.85 26.92 -3.96
C SER A 333 -76.32 26.53 -3.82
N LEU A 334 -76.64 25.48 -3.03
CA LEU A 334 -78.02 25.10 -2.72
C LEU A 334 -78.71 26.10 -1.76
N GLY A 335 -77.95 26.98 -1.11
CA GLY A 335 -78.48 28.01 -0.22
C GLY A 335 -78.70 27.53 1.22
N LYS A 336 -79.18 28.44 2.06
CA LYS A 336 -79.55 28.17 3.47
C LYS A 336 -81.01 28.55 3.70
N ASP A 337 -81.67 27.82 4.58
CA ASP A 337 -83.05 28.09 5.01
C ASP A 337 -83.10 29.30 5.96
N GLU A 338 -84.29 29.80 6.28
CA GLU A 338 -84.53 30.93 7.20
C GLU A 338 -83.97 30.68 8.62
N SER A 339 -83.76 29.41 8.99
CA SER A 339 -83.13 28.98 10.25
C SER A 339 -81.59 28.84 10.15
N GLY A 340 -80.99 29.18 9.01
CA GLY A 340 -79.54 29.13 8.77
C GLY A 340 -78.96 27.75 8.45
N GLN A 341 -79.80 26.69 8.41
CA GLN A 341 -79.37 25.34 8.01
C GLN A 341 -79.22 25.21 6.49
N GLN A 342 -78.24 24.45 6.02
CA GLN A 342 -77.97 24.26 4.59
C GLN A 342 -79.09 23.45 3.93
N LEU A 343 -79.60 23.95 2.79
CA LEU A 343 -80.68 23.31 2.05
C LEU A 343 -80.12 22.08 1.29
N SER A 344 -80.72 20.91 1.51
CA SER A 344 -80.31 19.68 0.84
C SER A 344 -81.08 19.47 -0.47
N VAL A 345 -80.52 18.72 -1.41
CA VAL A 345 -81.22 18.30 -2.65
C VAL A 345 -82.54 17.57 -2.34
N THR A 346 -82.58 16.80 -1.24
CA THR A 346 -83.82 16.16 -0.76
C THR A 346 -84.87 17.17 -0.32
N PHE A 347 -84.48 18.30 0.27
CA PHE A 347 -85.42 19.38 0.63
C PHE A 347 -86.09 19.95 -0.61
N PHE A 348 -85.34 20.26 -1.67
CA PHE A 348 -85.92 20.73 -2.93
C PHE A 348 -86.86 19.71 -3.55
N LYS A 349 -86.52 18.41 -3.53
CA LYS A 349 -87.44 17.36 -4.01
C LYS A 349 -88.76 17.33 -3.25
N ILE A 350 -88.71 17.51 -1.92
CA ILE A 350 -89.91 17.57 -1.08
C ILE A 350 -90.70 18.84 -1.38
N LYS A 351 -90.04 20.00 -1.46
CA LYS A 351 -90.69 21.28 -1.79
C LYS A 351 -91.34 21.25 -3.17
N PHE A 352 -90.64 20.77 -4.20
CA PHE A 352 -91.21 20.58 -5.53
C PHE A 352 -92.39 19.60 -5.52
N ALA A 353 -92.33 18.52 -4.74
CA ALA A 353 -93.46 17.61 -4.60
C ALA A 353 -94.67 18.29 -3.94
N ALA A 354 -94.44 19.13 -2.93
CA ALA A 354 -95.47 19.91 -2.25
C ALA A 354 -96.09 20.99 -3.18
N GLU A 355 -95.28 21.80 -3.85
CA GLU A 355 -95.75 22.79 -4.83
C GLU A 355 -96.51 22.12 -5.97
N ARG A 356 -96.05 20.96 -6.44
CA ARG A 356 -96.76 20.18 -7.47
C ARG A 356 -98.07 19.58 -6.95
N ALA A 357 -98.26 19.43 -5.64
CA ALA A 357 -99.53 19.02 -5.04
C ALA A 357 -100.46 20.24 -4.90
N GLU A 358 -99.96 21.36 -4.40
CA GLU A 358 -100.70 22.63 -4.31
C GLU A 358 -101.18 23.12 -5.69
N LEU A 359 -100.33 23.02 -6.73
CA LEU A 359 -100.72 23.38 -8.09
C LEU A 359 -101.79 22.44 -8.67
N ARG A 360 -101.79 21.16 -8.28
CA ARG A 360 -102.88 20.24 -8.65
C ARG A 360 -104.17 20.60 -7.95
N GLU A 361 -104.08 21.00 -6.68
CA GLU A 361 -105.24 21.45 -5.91
C GLU A 361 -105.81 22.77 -6.47
N ARG A 362 -104.95 23.75 -6.77
CA ARG A 362 -105.33 24.98 -7.50
C ARG A 362 -105.87 24.69 -8.89
N GLY A 363 -105.28 23.75 -9.62
CA GLY A 363 -105.79 23.30 -10.91
C GLY A 363 -107.20 22.74 -10.77
N ALA A 364 -107.45 21.88 -9.79
CA ALA A 364 -108.79 21.36 -9.51
C ALA A 364 -109.79 22.46 -9.08
N GLN A 365 -109.33 23.46 -8.31
CA GLN A 365 -110.14 24.62 -7.94
C GLN A 365 -110.50 25.48 -9.17
N LEU A 366 -109.51 25.76 -10.04
CA LEU A 366 -109.72 26.49 -11.28
C LEU A 366 -110.61 25.71 -12.25
N ASP A 367 -110.47 24.39 -12.35
CA ASP A 367 -111.38 23.55 -13.14
C ASP A 367 -112.81 23.63 -12.59
N ALA A 368 -112.98 23.62 -11.27
CA ALA A 368 -114.30 23.82 -10.65
C ALA A 368 -114.86 25.23 -10.93
N GLU A 369 -114.00 26.26 -10.92
CA GLU A 369 -114.37 27.61 -11.33
C GLU A 369 -114.69 27.70 -12.82
N ILE A 370 -113.95 27.02 -13.70
CA ILE A 370 -114.20 26.95 -15.14
C ILE A 370 -115.57 26.32 -15.36
N VAL A 371 -115.87 25.18 -14.75
CA VAL A 371 -117.19 24.55 -14.84
C VAL A 371 -118.29 25.48 -14.34
N LYS A 372 -118.04 26.28 -13.30
CA LYS A 372 -118.97 27.32 -12.84
C LYS A 372 -119.12 28.43 -13.88
N ARG A 373 -118.03 28.93 -14.43
CA ARG A 373 -118.01 29.96 -15.48
C ARG A 373 -118.61 29.46 -16.79
N GLU A 374 -118.49 28.19 -17.15
CA GLU A 374 -119.15 27.59 -18.32
C GLU A 374 -120.67 27.57 -18.14
N ARG A 375 -121.15 27.31 -16.93
CA ARG A 375 -122.57 27.49 -16.59
C ARG A 375 -122.98 28.96 -16.67
N ASP A 376 -122.14 29.88 -16.17
CA ASP A 376 -122.38 31.32 -16.25
C ASP A 376 -122.34 31.80 -17.71
N VAL A 377 -121.46 31.29 -18.57
CA VAL A 377 -121.38 31.56 -20.02
C VAL A 377 -122.61 31.02 -20.72
N SER A 378 -123.07 29.81 -20.38
CA SER A 378 -124.33 29.28 -20.92
C SER A 378 -125.52 30.16 -20.54
N ALA A 379 -125.53 30.71 -19.32
CA ALA A 379 -126.51 31.70 -18.88
C ALA A 379 -126.32 33.03 -19.62
N LEU A 380 -125.09 33.49 -19.81
CA LEU A 380 -124.73 34.71 -20.53
C LEU A 380 -125.09 34.62 -22.01
N GLU A 381 -124.91 33.49 -22.69
CA GLU A 381 -125.37 33.26 -24.06
C GLU A 381 -126.89 33.34 -24.16
N ALA A 382 -127.61 32.86 -23.14
CA ALA A 382 -129.05 33.07 -23.05
C ALA A 382 -129.38 34.57 -22.90
N THR A 383 -128.63 35.32 -22.08
CA THR A 383 -128.79 36.79 -22.01
C THR A 383 -128.30 37.51 -23.27
N MET A 384 -127.28 37.03 -23.97
CA MET A 384 -126.71 37.64 -25.17
C MET A 384 -127.64 37.45 -26.35
N ARG A 385 -128.45 36.39 -26.39
CA ARG A 385 -129.59 36.32 -27.31
C ARG A 385 -130.62 37.43 -27.06
N VAL A 386 -130.85 37.79 -25.79
CA VAL A 386 -131.71 38.93 -25.40
C VAL A 386 -131.03 40.27 -25.71
N VAL A 387 -129.74 40.41 -25.44
CA VAL A 387 -128.96 41.62 -25.73
C VAL A 387 -128.73 41.82 -27.22
N HIS A 388 -128.48 40.78 -28.03
CA HIS A 388 -128.40 40.91 -29.49
C HIS A 388 -129.70 41.44 -30.09
N ALA A 389 -130.86 41.05 -29.52
CA ALA A 389 -132.15 41.64 -29.88
C ALA A 389 -132.23 43.14 -29.51
N ALA A 390 -131.65 43.54 -28.37
CA ALA A 390 -131.55 44.94 -27.95
C ALA A 390 -130.45 45.74 -28.69
N HIS A 391 -129.38 45.07 -29.13
CA HIS A 391 -128.19 45.63 -29.78
C HIS A 391 -128.43 45.90 -31.26
N ALA A 392 -129.26 45.09 -31.93
CA ALA A 392 -129.82 45.43 -33.24
C ALA A 392 -130.59 46.77 -33.19
N HIS A 393 -131.15 47.13 -32.03
CA HIS A 393 -131.86 48.39 -31.80
C HIS A 393 -130.91 49.56 -31.44
N PHE A 394 -129.73 49.25 -30.91
CA PHE A 394 -128.75 50.24 -30.42
C PHE A 394 -127.71 50.62 -31.48
N MET A 395 -127.39 49.73 -32.41
CA MET A 395 -126.43 49.95 -33.50
C MET A 395 -126.89 50.93 -34.60
N ALA A 396 -128.07 51.54 -34.46
CA ALA A 396 -128.49 52.69 -35.26
C ALA A 396 -127.89 54.02 -34.79
N HIS A 397 -127.27 54.09 -33.60
CA HIS A 397 -126.80 55.36 -33.02
C HIS A 397 -125.53 55.18 -32.18
N SER A 398 -124.35 55.52 -32.73
CA SER A 398 -123.31 56.35 -32.08
C SER A 398 -121.88 56.13 -32.64
N ALA A 399 -121.11 57.21 -32.59
CA ALA A 399 -119.72 57.41 -33.04
C ALA A 399 -118.75 57.49 -31.82
N PRO A 400 -117.42 57.62 -32.00
CA PRO A 400 -116.37 57.11 -31.08
C PRO A 400 -116.02 57.99 -29.86
N LEU A 401 -115.52 57.32 -28.80
CA LEU A 401 -114.94 57.81 -27.53
C LEU A 401 -113.39 57.84 -27.61
N ASP A 402 -112.60 58.35 -26.67
CA ASP A 402 -112.50 59.59 -25.88
C ASP A 402 -111.06 59.55 -25.27
N GLN A 403 -110.44 60.69 -24.94
CA GLN A 403 -108.97 60.80 -24.75
C GLN A 403 -108.36 60.20 -23.45
N ASP A 404 -109.13 59.48 -22.64
CA ASP A 404 -108.65 58.85 -21.38
C ASP A 404 -108.75 57.32 -21.43
N GLY A 405 -108.05 56.73 -22.40
CA GLY A 405 -107.94 55.27 -22.56
C GLY A 405 -106.86 54.63 -21.68
N PRO A 406 -107.01 53.34 -21.32
CA PRO A 406 -106.01 52.58 -20.55
C PRO A 406 -104.62 52.53 -21.20
N GLU A 407 -104.54 52.78 -22.51
CA GLU A 407 -103.32 52.81 -23.32
C GLU A 407 -102.33 53.93 -22.91
N ILE A 408 -102.83 55.04 -22.34
CA ILE A 408 -101.97 56.14 -21.85
C ILE A 408 -101.30 55.79 -20.51
N THR A 409 -101.87 54.87 -19.74
CA THR A 409 -101.31 54.44 -18.45
C THR A 409 -100.13 53.47 -18.61
N GLU A 410 -100.16 52.60 -19.62
CA GLU A 410 -99.06 51.67 -19.93
C GLU A 410 -97.78 52.40 -20.40
N LEU A 411 -97.92 53.52 -21.11
CA LEU A 411 -96.80 54.35 -21.56
C LEU A 411 -96.00 54.93 -20.37
N ASN A 412 -96.70 55.27 -19.28
CA ASN A 412 -96.08 55.84 -18.09
C ASN A 412 -95.28 54.80 -17.28
N ASP A 413 -95.70 53.54 -17.27
CA ASP A 413 -95.00 52.47 -16.54
C ASP A 413 -93.74 51.98 -17.27
N LEU A 414 -93.74 51.93 -18.61
CA LEU A 414 -92.51 51.66 -19.38
C LEU A 414 -91.43 52.74 -19.14
N THR A 415 -91.86 53.99 -18.98
CA THR A 415 -90.95 55.12 -18.75
C THR A 415 -90.21 54.99 -17.42
N LYS A 416 -90.84 54.43 -16.38
CA LYS A 416 -90.19 54.15 -15.09
C LYS A 416 -89.13 53.05 -15.18
N GLN A 417 -89.44 51.95 -15.87
CA GLN A 417 -88.51 50.81 -16.03
C GLN A 417 -87.22 51.21 -16.77
N TYR A 418 -87.30 52.15 -17.71
CA TYR A 418 -86.14 52.69 -18.41
C TYR A 418 -85.12 53.34 -17.45
N TYR A 419 -85.59 54.16 -16.51
CA TYR A 419 -84.71 54.86 -15.58
C TYR A 419 -84.02 53.91 -14.58
N GLU A 420 -84.70 52.87 -14.12
CA GLU A 420 -84.10 51.83 -13.23
C GLU A 420 -82.98 51.05 -13.94
N ARG A 421 -83.20 50.66 -15.20
CA ARG A 421 -82.18 49.98 -16.01
C ARG A 421 -80.96 50.86 -16.29
N ARG A 422 -81.17 52.17 -16.48
CA ARG A 422 -80.09 53.14 -16.66
C ARG A 422 -79.19 53.24 -15.42
N ASP A 423 -79.76 53.21 -14.23
CA ASP A 423 -78.99 53.36 -13.00
C ASP A 423 -78.21 52.08 -12.64
N THR A 424 -78.74 50.90 -12.98
CA THR A 424 -77.97 49.63 -12.88
C THR A 424 -76.77 49.59 -13.85
N LEU A 425 -76.93 50.11 -15.07
CA LEU A 425 -75.82 50.22 -16.04
C LEU A 425 -74.67 51.09 -15.50
N LYS A 426 -74.98 52.21 -14.83
CA LYS A 426 -73.97 53.08 -14.21
C LYS A 426 -73.19 52.35 -13.12
N GLN A 427 -73.86 51.55 -12.28
CA GLN A 427 -73.19 50.78 -11.22
C GLN A 427 -72.21 49.75 -11.82
N VAL A 428 -72.61 49.05 -12.88
CA VAL A 428 -71.72 48.09 -13.56
C VAL A 428 -70.51 48.79 -14.18
N GLN A 429 -70.70 49.96 -14.81
CA GLN A 429 -69.59 50.75 -15.38
C GLN A 429 -68.58 51.18 -14.32
N THR A 430 -69.03 51.60 -13.13
CA THR A 430 -68.10 51.93 -12.03
C THR A 430 -67.33 50.73 -11.51
N GLN A 431 -67.93 49.54 -11.53
CA GLN A 431 -67.27 48.30 -11.12
C GLN A 431 -66.21 47.86 -12.15
N VAL A 432 -66.47 48.04 -13.45
CA VAL A 432 -65.51 47.75 -14.52
C VAL A 432 -64.28 48.65 -14.39
N ALA A 433 -64.47 49.97 -14.21
CA ALA A 433 -63.35 50.91 -14.05
C ALA A 433 -62.44 50.54 -12.85
N ARG A 434 -63.03 50.10 -11.72
CA ARG A 434 -62.27 49.64 -10.55
C ARG A 434 -61.46 48.37 -10.83
N LEU A 435 -62.02 47.43 -11.61
CA LEU A 435 -61.30 46.21 -11.97
C LEU A 435 -60.16 46.49 -12.95
N GLU A 436 -60.34 47.43 -13.89
CA GLU A 436 -59.30 47.87 -14.81
C GLU A 436 -58.11 48.50 -14.07
N GLU A 437 -58.38 49.33 -13.04
CA GLU A 437 -57.34 49.90 -12.17
C GLU A 437 -56.56 48.80 -11.42
N GLN A 438 -57.24 47.80 -10.86
CA GLN A 438 -56.58 46.67 -10.18
C GLN A 438 -55.71 45.83 -11.12
N VAL A 439 -56.13 45.65 -12.38
CA VAL A 439 -55.34 44.95 -13.40
C VAL A 439 -54.10 45.76 -13.77
N ALA A 440 -54.22 47.09 -13.89
CA ALA A 440 -53.09 47.97 -14.15
C ALA A 440 -52.05 47.91 -13.00
N ASP A 441 -52.49 47.97 -11.75
CA ASP A 441 -51.62 47.87 -10.57
C ASP A 441 -50.92 46.51 -10.49
N ALA A 442 -51.64 45.41 -10.74
CA ALA A 442 -51.06 44.07 -10.80
C ALA A 442 -50.02 43.94 -11.93
N GLY A 443 -50.27 44.57 -13.08
CA GLY A 443 -49.32 44.65 -14.19
C GLY A 443 -48.03 45.40 -13.81
N ALA A 444 -48.17 46.55 -13.13
CA ALA A 444 -47.03 47.29 -12.60
C ALA A 444 -46.22 46.46 -11.59
N HIS A 445 -46.90 45.73 -10.69
CA HIS A 445 -46.21 44.84 -9.76
C HIS A 445 -45.46 43.70 -10.47
N LEU A 446 -46.05 43.08 -11.49
CA LEU A 446 -45.38 42.03 -12.26
C LEU A 446 -44.12 42.52 -12.98
N THR A 447 -44.15 43.73 -13.56
CA THR A 447 -42.96 44.31 -14.22
C THR A 447 -41.83 44.55 -13.21
N THR A 448 -42.13 45.11 -12.04
CA THR A 448 -41.11 45.30 -10.98
C THR A 448 -40.52 43.97 -10.49
N LEU A 449 -41.33 42.90 -10.42
CA LEU A 449 -40.87 41.58 -10.04
C LEU A 449 -39.96 40.96 -11.12
N ALA A 450 -40.31 41.14 -12.40
CA ALA A 450 -39.51 40.68 -13.52
C ALA A 450 -38.14 41.37 -13.58
N ASP A 451 -38.08 42.67 -13.29
CA ASP A 451 -36.81 43.40 -13.25
C ASP A 451 -35.95 42.98 -12.04
N LYS A 452 -36.55 42.72 -10.88
CA LYS A 452 -35.84 42.12 -9.74
C LYS A 452 -35.29 40.74 -10.07
N TYR A 453 -36.05 39.92 -10.79
CA TYR A 453 -35.58 38.60 -11.23
C TYR A 453 -34.36 38.72 -12.14
N LYS A 454 -34.38 39.63 -13.13
CA LYS A 454 -33.22 39.91 -14.00
C LYS A 454 -31.99 40.40 -13.23
N GLN A 455 -32.18 41.24 -12.21
CA GLN A 455 -31.07 41.70 -11.37
C GLN A 455 -30.48 40.56 -10.53
N LEU A 456 -31.31 39.68 -10.00
CA LEU A 456 -30.85 38.52 -9.22
C LEU A 456 -30.11 37.51 -10.09
N THR A 457 -30.57 37.26 -11.32
CA THR A 457 -29.86 36.36 -12.25
C THR A 457 -28.51 36.94 -12.70
N ALA A 458 -28.41 38.25 -12.90
CA ALA A 458 -27.13 38.91 -13.18
C ALA A 458 -26.15 38.81 -11.98
N ARG A 459 -26.64 39.01 -10.75
CA ARG A 459 -25.80 38.82 -9.55
C ARG A 459 -25.37 37.37 -9.35
N GLN A 460 -26.24 36.42 -9.71
CA GLN A 460 -25.89 35.01 -9.66
C GLN A 460 -24.75 34.68 -10.63
N SER A 461 -24.81 35.16 -11.88
CA SER A 461 -23.74 34.91 -12.85
C SER A 461 -22.43 35.59 -12.46
N GLU A 462 -22.48 36.80 -11.89
CA GLU A 462 -21.28 37.46 -11.33
C GLU A 462 -20.66 36.65 -10.18
N ALA A 463 -21.48 36.11 -9.28
CA ALA A 463 -21.00 35.27 -8.18
C ALA A 463 -20.42 33.92 -8.68
N GLU A 464 -21.02 33.33 -9.71
CA GLU A 464 -20.52 32.10 -10.36
C GLU A 464 -19.15 32.35 -11.02
N ASN A 465 -18.99 33.47 -11.74
CA ASN A 465 -17.72 33.88 -12.34
C ASN A 465 -16.63 34.12 -11.28
N GLN A 466 -16.98 34.76 -10.16
CA GLN A 466 -16.06 34.95 -9.03
C GLN A 466 -15.65 33.60 -8.44
N LEU A 467 -16.60 32.67 -8.25
CA LEU A 467 -16.32 31.33 -7.75
C LEU A 467 -15.36 30.57 -8.69
N GLU A 468 -15.54 30.68 -10.01
CA GLU A 468 -14.66 30.05 -10.99
C GLU A 468 -13.24 30.64 -10.94
N SER A 469 -13.11 31.97 -10.87
CA SER A 469 -11.80 32.62 -10.71
C SER A 469 -11.07 32.19 -9.43
N LEU A 470 -11.80 32.03 -8.31
CA LEU A 470 -11.24 31.56 -7.04
C LEU A 470 -10.81 30.09 -7.12
N LYS A 471 -11.56 29.24 -7.83
CA LYS A 471 -11.18 27.85 -8.09
C LYS A 471 -9.90 27.77 -8.91
N GLU A 472 -9.77 28.57 -9.97
CA GLU A 472 -8.54 28.62 -10.76
C GLU A 472 -7.35 29.10 -9.93
N HIS A 473 -7.55 30.11 -9.08
CA HIS A 473 -6.51 30.57 -8.16
C HIS A 473 -6.08 29.48 -7.16
N ALA A 474 -7.03 28.76 -6.57
CA ALA A 474 -6.74 27.64 -5.66
C ALA A 474 -5.97 26.53 -6.38
N GLN A 475 -6.37 26.16 -7.60
CA GLN A 475 -5.69 25.13 -8.40
C GLN A 475 -4.26 25.55 -8.79
N ARG A 476 -4.05 26.83 -9.15
CA ARG A 476 -2.69 27.35 -9.38
C ARG A 476 -1.83 27.29 -8.11
N GLN A 477 -2.40 27.57 -6.94
CA GLN A 477 -1.68 27.46 -5.67
C GLN A 477 -1.35 26.01 -5.32
N GLU A 478 -2.28 25.08 -5.52
CA GLU A 478 -2.05 23.65 -5.33
C GLU A 478 -0.92 23.13 -6.23
N ASN A 479 -0.93 23.49 -7.51
CA ASN A 479 0.15 23.14 -8.43
C ASN A 479 1.52 23.71 -7.99
N ARG A 480 1.55 24.94 -7.46
CA ARG A 480 2.78 25.54 -6.92
C ARG A 480 3.26 24.80 -5.67
N LEU A 481 2.36 24.40 -4.77
CA LEU A 481 2.68 23.61 -3.59
C LEU A 481 3.21 22.22 -3.97
N GLN A 482 2.59 21.57 -4.94
CA GLN A 482 3.04 20.26 -5.43
C GLN A 482 4.44 20.36 -6.04
N ASN A 483 4.70 21.36 -6.89
CA ASN A 483 6.04 21.62 -7.42
C ASN A 483 7.07 21.88 -6.31
N ALA A 484 6.70 22.64 -5.28
CA ALA A 484 7.57 22.87 -4.12
C ALA A 484 7.85 21.58 -3.35
N HIS A 485 6.84 20.73 -3.14
CA HIS A 485 7.01 19.41 -2.54
C HIS A 485 7.96 18.53 -3.34
N ASP A 486 7.82 18.49 -4.66
CA ASP A 486 8.67 17.70 -5.55
C ASP A 486 10.14 18.18 -5.48
N VAL A 487 10.37 19.49 -5.49
CA VAL A 487 11.71 20.07 -5.31
C VAL A 487 12.28 19.72 -3.94
N ILE A 488 11.49 19.80 -2.85
CA ILE A 488 11.92 19.40 -1.51
C ILE A 488 12.26 17.91 -1.48
N THR A 489 11.45 17.03 -2.08
CA THR A 489 11.73 15.59 -2.10
C THR A 489 13.01 15.26 -2.88
N LEU A 490 13.28 15.97 -3.98
CA LEU A 490 14.51 15.84 -4.74
C LEU A 490 15.72 16.29 -3.92
N ASN A 491 15.61 17.43 -3.24
CA ASN A 491 16.67 17.95 -2.37
C ASN A 491 16.92 17.03 -1.17
N LEU A 492 15.88 16.42 -0.58
CA LEU A 492 16.03 15.40 0.46
C LEU A 492 16.77 14.15 -0.05
N LYS A 493 16.48 13.70 -1.28
CA LYS A 493 17.22 12.59 -1.92
C LYS A 493 18.69 12.95 -2.16
N ARG A 494 18.99 14.19 -2.55
CA ARG A 494 20.37 14.69 -2.72
C ARG A 494 21.09 14.80 -1.38
N ALA A 495 20.46 15.36 -0.36
CA ALA A 495 21.01 15.45 0.99
C ALA A 495 21.33 14.07 1.56
N LYS A 496 20.46 13.07 1.35
CA LYS A 496 20.71 11.68 1.77
C LYS A 496 22.00 11.10 1.19
N LYS A 497 22.42 11.52 -0.01
CA LYS A 497 23.66 11.03 -0.65
C LYS A 497 24.94 11.66 -0.07
N LEU A 498 24.81 12.69 0.77
CA LEU A 498 25.94 13.39 1.39
C LEU A 498 26.31 12.80 2.77
N PHE A 499 25.54 11.82 3.27
CA PHE A 499 25.79 11.15 4.55
C PHE A 499 26.16 9.70 4.29
N ASP A 500 27.33 9.28 4.76
CA ASP A 500 27.81 7.89 4.63
C ASP A 500 27.27 7.00 5.76
N ASP A 501 27.03 7.57 6.94
CA ASP A 501 26.52 6.88 8.13
C ASP A 501 25.01 7.04 8.34
N VAL A 502 24.33 5.93 8.65
CA VAL A 502 22.87 5.86 8.84
C VAL A 502 22.41 6.68 10.06
N ASP A 503 23.26 6.77 11.08
CA ASP A 503 22.95 7.51 12.30
C ASP A 503 23.09 9.03 12.10
N GLU A 504 24.04 9.51 11.28
CA GLU A 504 24.14 10.93 10.91
C GLU A 504 22.93 11.40 10.11
N TRP A 505 22.45 10.57 9.17
CA TRP A 505 21.21 10.85 8.44
C TRP A 505 19.98 10.86 9.36
N ARG A 506 19.95 10.00 10.39
CA ARG A 506 18.87 9.98 11.39
C ARG A 506 18.90 11.24 12.24
N ILE A 507 20.07 11.68 12.69
CA ILE A 507 20.24 12.92 13.47
C ILE A 507 19.85 14.13 12.60
N PHE A 508 20.29 14.19 11.34
CA PHE A 508 19.92 15.24 10.40
C PHE A 508 18.40 15.30 10.20
N LYS A 509 17.74 14.15 9.94
CA LYS A 509 16.27 14.07 9.84
C LYS A 509 15.57 14.55 11.10
N LEU A 510 16.03 14.11 12.28
CA LEU A 510 15.45 14.52 13.55
C LEU A 510 15.61 16.03 13.79
N SER A 511 16.76 16.61 13.44
CA SER A 511 16.99 18.05 13.51
C SER A 511 16.05 18.83 12.58
N MET A 512 15.82 18.33 11.35
CA MET A 512 14.89 18.91 10.40
C MET A 512 13.44 18.81 10.87
N TYR A 513 13.04 17.66 11.44
CA TYR A 513 11.70 17.52 12.03
C TYR A 513 11.51 18.50 13.18
N ASN A 514 12.46 18.58 14.12
CA ASN A 514 12.40 19.53 15.22
C ASN A 514 12.29 20.99 14.73
N ARG A 515 13.04 21.35 13.68
CA ARG A 515 12.93 22.66 13.05
C ARG A 515 11.55 22.90 12.44
N ASN A 516 11.04 21.97 11.64
CA ASN A 516 9.74 22.10 10.99
C ASN A 516 8.59 22.14 11.99
N TYR A 517 8.63 21.29 13.03
CA TYR A 517 7.64 21.33 14.11
C TYR A 517 7.68 22.67 14.85
N SER A 518 8.86 23.25 15.04
CA SER A 518 8.96 24.58 15.65
C SER A 518 8.45 25.71 14.77
N GLU A 519 8.72 25.65 13.46
CA GLU A 519 8.20 26.62 12.49
C GLU A 519 6.67 26.51 12.38
N ALA A 520 6.14 25.29 12.37
CA ALA A 520 4.71 25.03 12.38
C ALA A 520 4.04 25.51 13.67
N ALA A 521 4.64 25.24 14.84
CA ALA A 521 4.15 25.76 16.12
C ALA A 521 4.16 27.29 16.16
N HIS A 522 5.19 27.93 15.60
CA HIS A 522 5.28 29.39 15.51
C HIS A 522 4.20 29.97 14.60
N THR A 523 3.99 29.35 13.44
CA THR A 523 2.96 29.77 12.47
C THR A 523 1.55 29.55 13.02
N ALA A 524 1.32 28.43 13.73
CA ALA A 524 0.05 28.16 14.39
C ALA A 524 -0.24 29.18 15.49
N LEU A 525 0.74 29.48 16.35
CA LEU A 525 0.60 30.53 17.37
C LEU A 525 0.36 31.91 16.75
N GLN A 526 1.04 32.23 15.65
CA GLN A 526 0.80 33.46 14.90
C GLN A 526 -0.63 33.51 14.35
N GLY A 527 -1.11 32.45 13.72
CA GLY A 527 -2.48 32.39 13.19
C GLY A 527 -3.56 32.46 14.29
N VAL A 528 -3.32 31.83 15.44
CA VAL A 528 -4.21 31.96 16.60
C VAL A 528 -4.20 33.39 17.14
N GLN A 529 -3.03 34.05 17.20
CA GLN A 529 -2.95 35.45 17.61
C GLN A 529 -3.65 36.39 16.61
N GLU A 530 -3.53 36.16 15.30
CA GLU A 530 -4.18 36.95 14.26
C GLU A 530 -5.71 36.79 14.28
N THR A 531 -6.22 35.58 14.54
CA THR A 531 -7.67 35.36 14.70
C THR A 531 -8.19 35.99 15.99
N CYS A 532 -7.42 35.93 17.08
CA CYS A 532 -7.71 36.67 18.32
C CYS A 532 -7.52 38.19 18.16
N ALA A 533 -6.88 38.69 17.09
CA ALA A 533 -6.65 40.12 16.88
C ALA A 533 -7.96 40.92 16.72
N GLY A 534 -9.11 40.30 16.49
CA GLY A 534 -10.40 41.00 16.48
C GLY A 534 -11.03 41.23 17.86
N VAL A 535 -10.71 40.40 18.86
CA VAL A 535 -11.50 40.27 20.11
C VAL A 535 -10.60 40.30 21.34
N ARG A 536 -10.69 41.36 22.14
CA ARG A 536 -9.85 41.59 23.33
C ARG A 536 -9.95 40.47 24.38
N GLU A 537 -11.15 39.94 24.62
CA GLU A 537 -11.36 38.84 25.57
C GLU A 537 -10.69 37.54 25.13
N ALA A 538 -10.73 37.25 23.82
CA ALA A 538 -10.11 36.04 23.26
C ALA A 538 -8.59 36.08 23.36
N ARG A 539 -7.98 37.27 23.21
CA ARG A 539 -6.54 37.44 23.42
C ARG A 539 -6.16 37.25 24.89
N ALA A 540 -6.94 37.80 25.82
CA ALA A 540 -6.67 37.68 27.25
C ALA A 540 -6.75 36.21 27.71
N HIS A 541 -7.73 35.46 27.19
CA HIS A 541 -7.82 34.02 27.42
C HIS A 541 -6.64 33.25 26.82
N LEU A 542 -6.20 33.61 25.61
CA LEU A 542 -5.02 33.01 24.98
C LEU A 542 -3.75 33.26 25.83
N ALA A 543 -3.54 34.49 26.31
CA ALA A 543 -2.40 34.82 27.18
C ALA A 543 -2.40 34.01 28.48
N VAL A 544 -3.57 33.85 29.13
CA VAL A 544 -3.73 33.03 30.34
C VAL A 544 -3.45 31.55 30.07
N LEU A 545 -3.95 30.99 28.96
CA LEU A 545 -3.67 29.60 28.56
C LEU A 545 -2.19 29.36 28.30
N LEU A 546 -1.51 30.31 27.64
CA LEU A 546 -0.07 30.23 27.36
C LEU A 546 0.81 30.41 28.61
N CYS A 547 0.27 30.96 29.70
CA CYS A 547 0.93 31.02 31.01
C CYS A 547 0.91 29.69 31.77
N GLY A 548 0.11 28.71 31.34
CA GLY A 548 0.05 27.39 31.97
C GLY A 548 1.40 26.66 31.93
N GLU A 549 1.77 25.99 33.03
CA GLU A 549 3.06 25.28 33.14
C GLU A 549 3.23 24.20 32.07
N GLU A 550 2.14 23.61 31.58
CA GLU A 550 2.16 22.54 30.58
C GLU A 550 2.75 23.00 29.24
N VAL A 551 2.44 24.21 28.78
CA VAL A 551 2.95 24.72 27.50
C VAL A 551 4.46 24.96 27.61
N ARG A 552 4.92 25.55 28.71
CA ARG A 552 6.35 25.80 28.95
C ARG A 552 7.16 24.53 29.17
N ARG A 553 6.59 23.50 29.81
CA ARG A 553 7.24 22.18 30.00
C ARG A 553 7.39 21.41 28.69
N ASN A 554 6.44 21.56 27.77
CA ASN A 554 6.44 20.84 26.49
C ASN A 554 7.23 21.54 25.38
N LEU A 555 7.67 22.79 25.59
CA LEU A 555 8.55 23.47 24.65
C LEU A 555 10.03 23.16 24.95
N PRO A 556 10.82 22.74 23.94
CA PRO A 556 12.25 22.53 24.12
C PRO A 556 12.97 23.85 24.51
N PRO A 557 13.94 23.81 25.45
CA PRO A 557 14.60 25.01 25.97
C PRO A 557 15.45 25.74 24.92
N HIS A 558 15.90 25.04 23.88
CA HIS A 558 16.72 25.60 22.81
C HIS A 558 15.91 26.44 21.79
N ASN A 559 14.57 26.48 21.88
CA ASN A 559 13.73 27.18 20.92
C ASN A 559 13.47 28.65 21.27
N THR A 560 14.54 29.44 21.30
CA THR A 560 14.53 30.84 21.77
C THR A 560 13.54 31.72 21.02
N ARG A 561 13.33 31.49 19.72
CA ARG A 561 12.35 32.24 18.90
C ARG A 561 10.93 32.02 19.38
N LEU A 562 10.53 30.77 19.63
CA LEU A 562 9.18 30.46 20.12
C LEU A 562 8.97 30.99 21.53
N HIS A 563 9.94 30.80 22.43
CA HIS A 563 9.90 31.36 23.78
C HIS A 563 9.75 32.89 23.74
N SER A 564 10.54 33.60 22.92
CA SER A 564 10.43 35.05 22.76
C SER A 564 9.09 35.52 22.16
N TYR A 565 8.41 34.67 21.40
CA TYR A 565 7.11 34.99 20.80
C TYR A 565 5.99 34.79 21.81
N LEU A 566 6.04 33.69 22.57
CA LEU A 566 5.14 33.43 23.70
C LEU A 566 5.27 34.52 24.76
N ASP A 567 6.49 34.87 25.14
CA ASP A 567 6.75 35.92 26.12
C ASP A 567 6.28 37.29 25.62
N ARG A 568 6.32 37.56 24.30
CA ARG A 568 5.73 38.78 23.72
C ARG A 568 4.20 38.77 23.78
N ILE A 569 3.54 37.65 23.51
CA ILE A 569 2.08 37.53 23.62
C ILE A 569 1.67 37.73 25.08
N ILE A 570 2.36 37.07 26.02
CA ILE A 570 2.13 37.17 27.45
C ILE A 570 2.43 38.58 27.98
N ALA A 571 3.48 39.25 27.50
CA ALA A 571 3.84 40.61 27.92
C ALA A 571 2.96 41.69 27.28
N SER A 572 2.43 41.46 26.07
CA SER A 572 1.54 42.40 25.38
C SER A 572 0.20 42.57 26.10
N GLU A 573 -0.18 41.59 26.92
CA GLU A 573 -1.37 41.63 27.74
C GLU A 573 -0.97 41.38 29.19
N SER A 574 -0.73 42.46 29.93
CA SER A 574 -0.52 42.41 31.37
C SER A 574 -1.59 41.52 32.01
N ALA A 575 -1.15 40.44 32.65
CA ALA A 575 -1.89 39.38 33.31
C ALA A 575 -2.78 39.84 34.50
N ALA A 576 -3.55 40.91 34.35
CA ALA A 576 -4.13 41.66 35.47
C ALA A 576 -5.64 41.97 35.39
N THR A 577 -6.41 41.45 34.43
CA THR A 577 -7.86 41.77 34.38
C THR A 577 -8.85 40.62 34.25
N LEU A 578 -8.42 39.36 34.32
CA LEU A 578 -9.33 38.22 34.53
C LEU A 578 -8.77 37.36 35.68
N GLY A 579 -9.11 37.75 36.91
CA GLY A 579 -8.67 37.10 38.17
C GLY A 579 -9.28 35.72 38.42
N THR A 580 -9.75 35.04 37.39
CA THR A 580 -10.28 33.69 37.47
C THR A 580 -9.83 32.93 36.23
N PRO A 581 -8.97 31.90 36.35
CA PRO A 581 -8.88 30.93 35.28
C PRO A 581 -10.31 30.40 35.07
N PRO A 582 -10.83 30.35 33.83
CA PRO A 582 -12.07 29.63 33.60
C PRO A 582 -11.86 28.22 34.16
N ALA A 583 -12.82 27.72 34.93
CA ALA A 583 -12.82 26.33 35.35
C ALA A 583 -12.67 25.51 34.06
N VAL A 584 -11.47 24.97 33.84
CA VAL A 584 -11.24 24.01 32.77
C VAL A 584 -12.15 22.86 33.16
N GLU A 585 -13.32 22.77 32.52
CA GLU A 585 -14.13 21.57 32.59
C GLU A 585 -13.15 20.43 32.36
N GLU A 586 -13.02 19.53 33.35
CA GLU A 586 -12.06 18.43 33.32
C GLU A 586 -11.99 17.88 31.90
N SER A 587 -10.84 18.05 31.25
CA SER A 587 -10.65 17.61 29.89
C SER A 587 -11.15 16.17 29.80
N VAL A 588 -12.18 15.94 28.98
CA VAL A 588 -12.77 14.61 28.76
C VAL A 588 -11.72 13.63 28.19
N PHE A 589 -10.58 14.17 27.74
CA PHE A 589 -9.38 13.46 27.33
C PHE A 589 -8.32 13.54 28.45
N SER A 590 -8.05 12.39 29.07
CA SER A 590 -7.03 12.24 30.12
C SER A 590 -5.64 12.65 29.61
N GLU A 591 -4.82 13.23 30.50
CA GLU A 591 -3.38 13.27 30.35
C GLU A 591 -2.84 11.87 30.05
N SER A 592 -1.99 11.76 29.02
CA SER A 592 -1.53 10.51 28.43
C SER A 592 -0.61 9.67 29.34
N MET A 593 -0.31 10.14 30.55
CA MET A 593 0.71 9.56 31.42
C MET A 593 0.18 8.58 32.49
N THR A 594 -1.13 8.56 32.75
CA THR A 594 -1.70 7.71 33.84
C THR A 594 -2.20 6.34 33.37
N SER A 595 -2.29 6.08 32.06
CA SER A 595 -2.91 4.85 31.51
C SER A 595 -2.01 3.61 31.47
N SER A 596 -0.75 3.69 31.89
CA SER A 596 0.20 2.57 31.83
C SER A 596 0.02 1.55 32.97
N ARG A 597 -0.80 1.84 33.99
CA ARG A 597 -0.95 0.98 35.18
C ARG A 597 -2.24 0.15 35.27
N SER A 598 -3.28 0.40 34.48
CA SER A 598 -4.59 -0.24 34.71
C SER A 598 -4.94 -1.45 33.84
N GLY A 599 -4.08 -1.88 32.90
CA GLY A 599 -4.31 -3.10 32.11
C GLY A 599 -5.55 -3.10 31.20
N VAL A 600 -6.32 -2.00 31.18
CA VAL A 600 -7.50 -1.82 30.32
C VAL A 600 -7.06 -1.06 29.07
N SER A 601 -7.33 -1.62 27.89
CA SER A 601 -7.05 -0.97 26.59
C SER A 601 -7.60 0.47 26.57
N MET A 602 -6.76 1.42 26.13
CA MET A 602 -7.13 2.83 25.91
C MET A 602 -8.48 2.99 25.19
N ALA A 603 -8.78 2.11 24.23
CA ALA A 603 -10.03 2.13 23.46
C ALA A 603 -11.29 1.83 24.29
N SER A 604 -11.18 1.00 25.33
CA SER A 604 -12.30 0.69 26.25
C SER A 604 -12.61 1.88 27.17
N GLY A 605 -11.58 2.61 27.60
CA GLY A 605 -11.74 3.82 28.40
C GLY A 605 -12.41 4.97 27.63
N TYR A 606 -12.13 5.10 26.33
CA TYR A 606 -12.75 6.12 25.47
C TYR A 606 -14.23 5.83 25.19
N THR A 607 -14.59 4.58 24.90
CA THR A 607 -15.99 4.21 24.59
C THR A 607 -16.92 4.44 25.78
N LYS A 608 -16.46 4.16 27.00
CA LYS A 608 -17.25 4.38 28.23
C LYS A 608 -17.40 5.85 28.60
N ARG A 609 -16.42 6.70 28.28
CA ARG A 609 -16.51 8.16 28.53
C ARG A 609 -17.33 8.88 27.46
N LEU A 610 -17.24 8.41 26.22
CA LEU A 610 -18.02 8.95 25.09
C LEU A 610 -19.51 8.60 25.22
N SER A 611 -19.86 7.45 25.79
CA SER A 611 -21.25 7.14 26.14
C SER A 611 -21.78 8.03 27.29
N VAL A 612 -20.95 8.33 28.29
CA VAL A 612 -21.31 9.28 29.36
C VAL A 612 -21.51 10.69 28.80
N PHE A 613 -20.63 11.16 27.92
CA PHE A 613 -20.77 12.46 27.23
C PHE A 613 -22.04 12.51 26.37
N ARG A 614 -22.37 11.43 25.65
CA ARG A 614 -23.61 11.36 24.88
C ARG A 614 -24.86 11.42 25.75
N ARG A 615 -24.86 10.76 26.91
CA ARG A 615 -25.96 10.82 27.88
C ARG A 615 -26.13 12.20 28.51
N THR A 616 -25.04 12.95 28.72
CA THR A 616 -25.12 14.33 29.21
C THR A 616 -25.54 15.33 28.12
N LEU A 617 -25.30 15.02 26.85
CA LEU A 617 -25.64 15.87 25.70
C LEU A 617 -27.05 15.63 25.15
N ALA A 618 -27.59 14.41 25.26
CA ALA A 618 -28.93 14.04 24.83
C ALA A 618 -30.05 14.97 25.36
N PRO A 619 -30.12 15.34 26.65
CA PRO A 619 -31.13 16.29 27.13
C PRO A 619 -30.91 17.72 26.63
N LYS A 620 -29.67 18.10 26.26
CA LYS A 620 -29.35 19.45 25.76
C LYS A 620 -29.73 19.64 24.29
N VAL A 621 -29.79 18.55 23.51
CA VAL A 621 -30.08 18.58 22.06
C VAL A 621 -31.51 18.10 21.74
N GLY A 622 -32.23 17.53 22.71
CA GLY A 622 -33.63 17.10 22.53
C GLY A 622 -33.79 15.78 21.76
N GLU A 623 -32.69 15.07 21.47
CA GLU A 623 -32.69 13.78 20.78
C GLU A 623 -32.32 12.65 21.76
N GLN A 624 -33.31 11.84 22.15
CA GLN A 624 -33.09 10.70 23.06
C GLN A 624 -32.28 9.55 22.42
N SER A 625 -32.24 9.46 21.08
CA SER A 625 -31.47 8.47 20.33
C SER A 625 -29.95 8.59 20.53
N ILE A 626 -29.46 9.75 20.99
CA ILE A 626 -28.05 9.97 21.32
C ILE A 626 -27.66 9.22 22.60
N ALA A 627 -28.61 8.99 23.53
CA ALA A 627 -28.36 8.32 24.81
C ALA A 627 -28.28 6.79 24.69
N ASP A 628 -28.80 6.21 23.60
CA ASP A 628 -28.82 4.78 23.39
C ASP A 628 -27.40 4.22 23.18
N ASP A 629 -27.03 3.23 23.98
CA ASP A 629 -25.71 2.60 23.92
C ASP A 629 -25.52 1.92 22.55
N ILE A 630 -24.35 2.14 21.92
CA ILE A 630 -23.98 1.46 20.68
C ILE A 630 -24.00 -0.06 20.92
N PRO A 631 -24.69 -0.87 20.09
CA PRO A 631 -24.84 -2.31 20.30
C PRO A 631 -23.48 -3.01 20.42
N ASP A 632 -23.40 -3.99 21.33
CA ASP A 632 -22.18 -4.69 21.77
C ASP A 632 -21.28 -5.27 20.66
N GLN A 633 -21.83 -5.45 19.45
CA GLN A 633 -21.06 -5.85 18.27
C GLN A 633 -20.01 -4.81 17.86
N ALA A 634 -20.23 -3.51 18.10
CA ALA A 634 -19.23 -2.48 17.85
C ALA A 634 -18.04 -2.56 18.83
N ARG A 635 -18.29 -2.96 20.09
CA ARG A 635 -17.26 -3.06 21.15
C ARG A 635 -16.24 -4.17 20.89
N ARG A 636 -16.63 -5.23 20.16
CA ARG A 636 -15.72 -6.35 19.80
C ARG A 636 -14.79 -6.00 18.63
N SER A 637 -15.17 -5.04 17.78
CA SER A 637 -14.38 -4.65 16.60
C SER A 637 -13.10 -3.86 16.94
N THR A 638 -12.99 -3.32 18.16
CA THR A 638 -11.87 -2.47 18.59
C THR A 638 -10.74 -3.22 19.31
N VAL A 639 -10.76 -4.56 19.35
CA VAL A 639 -9.81 -5.37 20.14
C VAL A 639 -8.48 -5.66 19.43
N SER A 640 -8.24 -5.21 18.19
CA SER A 640 -6.96 -5.42 17.51
C SER A 640 -6.29 -4.12 17.04
N LEU A 641 -6.05 -3.19 17.96
CA LEU A 641 -4.99 -2.18 17.78
C LEU A 641 -3.89 -2.47 18.79
N ARG A 642 -2.96 -3.34 18.40
CA ARG A 642 -1.69 -3.55 19.09
C ARG A 642 -0.89 -2.26 18.91
N VAL A 643 -0.96 -1.38 19.91
CA VAL A 643 -0.15 -0.17 19.97
C VAL A 643 1.33 -0.60 19.95
N ILE A 644 2.02 -0.31 18.85
CA ILE A 644 3.47 -0.42 18.76
C ILE A 644 4.02 0.71 19.64
N ASN A 645 4.36 0.39 20.89
CA ASN A 645 5.19 1.27 21.70
C ASN A 645 6.57 1.31 21.07
N LEU A 646 6.89 2.39 20.36
CA LEU A 646 8.26 2.81 20.10
C LEU A 646 8.86 3.27 21.45
N GLY A 647 9.33 2.29 22.22
CA GLY A 647 10.07 2.53 23.45
C GLY A 647 11.46 3.08 23.13
N ILE A 648 11.58 4.41 23.11
CA ILE A 648 12.80 5.06 23.56
C ILE A 648 12.67 5.16 25.08
N ARG A 649 13.39 4.32 25.81
CA ARG A 649 13.70 4.58 27.22
C ARG A 649 15.16 4.26 27.46
N GLU A 650 15.90 5.33 27.73
CA GLU A 650 17.34 5.37 28.05
C GLU A 650 17.68 4.50 29.28
N PRO A 651 18.95 4.04 29.39
CA PRO A 651 19.43 3.30 30.55
C PRO A 651 19.50 4.21 31.77
N GLN A 652 18.85 3.78 32.86
CA GLN A 652 19.02 4.40 34.17
C GLN A 652 20.38 4.01 34.73
N LEU A 653 21.26 5.01 34.83
CA LEU A 653 22.49 4.95 35.62
C LEU A 653 22.22 5.56 37.00
N THR A 654 22.66 4.82 38.03
CA THR A 654 22.92 5.21 39.44
C THR A 654 21.67 5.41 40.33
N GLU A 655 21.55 4.93 41.57
CA GLU A 655 22.52 4.54 42.60
C GLU A 655 21.96 3.42 43.50
N SER A 656 22.79 2.46 43.90
CA SER A 656 22.72 1.86 45.25
C SER A 656 24.10 1.34 45.61
N ALA A 657 24.75 2.05 46.53
CA ALA A 657 25.94 1.58 47.23
C ALA A 657 25.57 0.41 48.14
N ASP A 658 26.38 -0.65 48.13
CA ASP A 658 26.90 -1.27 49.35
C ASP A 658 28.05 -2.23 49.02
N ILE A 659 29.26 -1.74 49.31
CA ILE A 659 30.30 -2.36 50.15
C ILE A 659 30.30 -3.91 50.17
N CYS A 660 31.34 -4.55 49.60
CA CYS A 660 32.40 -5.21 50.40
C CYS A 660 33.51 -5.87 49.54
N THR A 661 34.74 -5.44 49.83
CA THR A 661 35.98 -6.25 49.90
C THR A 661 36.59 -6.94 48.68
N ARG A 662 37.78 -6.44 48.32
CA ARG A 662 39.12 -7.08 48.47
C ARG A 662 39.98 -7.14 47.20
N SER A 663 41.09 -6.37 47.30
CA SER A 663 42.46 -6.64 46.83
C SER A 663 42.69 -6.65 45.31
N ARG A 664 43.32 -5.63 44.70
CA ARG A 664 44.76 -5.31 44.70
C ARG A 664 45.69 -6.54 44.66
N ALA A 665 46.28 -6.79 43.49
CA ALA A 665 47.73 -6.82 43.20
C ALA A 665 47.90 -7.27 41.73
N PHE A 666 48.28 -6.37 40.82
CA PHE A 666 49.66 -6.25 40.30
C PHE A 666 50.25 -7.57 39.76
N HIS A 667 50.11 -7.79 38.45
CA HIS A 667 51.23 -7.70 37.51
C HIS A 667 50.75 -7.41 36.10
#